data_AF-A0A1F3KIU8-F1
#
_entry.id   AF-A0A1F3KIU8-F1
#
_cell.length_a   1.000
_cell.length_b   1.000
_cell.length_c   1.000
_cell.angle_alpha   90.00
_cell.angle_beta   90.00
_cell.angle_gamma   90.00
#
_symmetry.space_group_name_H-M   'P 1'
#
loop_
_entity.id
_entity.type
_entity.pdbx_description
1 polymer ?
#
loop_
_entity_poly.entity_id
_entity_poly.type
_entity_poly.pdbx_seq_one_letter_code
_entity_poly.pdbx_strand_id
1 'polypeptide(L)'
;MRKFITRILFVFFILSQGFYTIGQDNKSKSILSEPIDLRFFNSDTLSYLILEGINKHLTFNNHDELRIHKILKLASEDQAEFMAAIEDAVQEQSSGKKKTLEDRMNFYGGAGNAVEIVTKEPLQKGSDVLSYKELAYTIVSKWLSNKKTVDIIMNPENIFCGIGTRIDAKGKKIYISMVMGNYRSLNAGANRRNELNAPYTTRLFGLWPYEEKTCKKCRDFRNMIDLQSGLSVRDGYIYFKYNRLRDLKRLLRDPKDGIAVEVVQKDQYPCTGDNILDNNLPGKGILVKRFWSRKLFKKNMNKDKKKDEIEVKIGKFPENIKGEYELNLLIIKERRVCKNIMRSFVMEAGLEYSNKVELLADTISAGAGKYMPQVSANKINFNIPFEKSKVNYKAQDVEPLLKQLDEPDYIINEVNITAYSSIEGSEEKNAQLQKDRAQSIVKVLESRQKDNIKTNIITKDNWEMFQNDIKETKYAELAEKTIKEAQDYIREKRIHEELEPILSKQRYADVEMTVTYDITGDKEQVFAASMFNKAIKKRDLPLALSIQKFIFKKIMDKKYNVKVVELMNIPFEKDFAGLLMNKLWLEKYLNKIEENKELFGKITQLHTLDPSNPYIQYNYIYFDILLSDFGNEKTMRDRQKMIDELYKTTLSKPTVDNLNIEYQFKIIHHYDSLPTPHPNMISSLEKIKKIVNINDANWQSALKLAYIFIDQKDFDFAINLIEPFIDEDNVFDELLFTYIGLCSKAQHRLSSSLFLKTMIKASELDKDRFCKMVNPQQLNFQVFDNYDVKEHYCKVCKGK
;
A
#
# COMPACT_ATOMS: atom_id res chain seq x y z
N MET A 1 60.09 23.18 -6.85
CA MET A 1 60.02 23.28 -8.32
C MET A 1 59.79 21.94 -9.02
N ARG A 2 60.57 20.87 -8.76
CA ARG A 2 60.39 19.54 -9.39
C ARG A 2 59.01 18.89 -9.20
N LYS A 3 58.39 18.97 -8.02
CA LYS A 3 57.03 18.41 -7.76
C LYS A 3 55.87 19.21 -8.40
N PHE A 4 56.11 20.45 -8.81
CA PHE A 4 55.09 21.28 -9.47
C PHE A 4 55.05 21.00 -10.98
N ILE A 5 56.23 20.74 -11.58
CA ILE A 5 56.37 20.39 -13.00
C ILE A 5 55.78 18.99 -13.30
N THR A 6 55.86 18.03 -12.37
CA THR A 6 55.28 16.69 -12.55
C THR A 6 53.74 16.70 -12.52
N ARG A 7 53.12 17.61 -11.74
CA ARG A 7 51.65 17.76 -11.71
C ARG A 7 51.11 18.45 -12.96
N ILE A 8 51.85 19.41 -13.52
CA ILE A 8 51.45 20.08 -14.78
C ILE A 8 51.56 19.12 -15.98
N LEU A 9 52.58 18.26 -16.03
CA LEU A 9 52.72 17.23 -17.07
C LEU A 9 51.65 16.13 -16.97
N PHE A 10 51.21 15.73 -15.78
CA PHE A 10 50.14 14.74 -15.60
C PHE A 10 48.75 15.31 -15.96
N VAL A 11 48.51 16.59 -15.68
CA VAL A 11 47.28 17.29 -16.09
C VAL A 11 47.25 17.54 -17.61
N PHE A 12 48.38 17.84 -18.24
CA PHE A 12 48.47 17.93 -19.71
C PHE A 12 48.27 16.58 -20.41
N PHE A 13 48.74 15.47 -19.82
CA PHE A 13 48.54 14.13 -20.38
C PHE A 13 47.07 13.67 -20.29
N ILE A 14 46.37 14.01 -19.19
CA ILE A 14 44.94 13.73 -19.01
C ILE A 14 44.09 14.63 -19.92
N LEU A 15 44.46 15.90 -20.10
CA LEU A 15 43.79 16.81 -21.05
C LEU A 15 44.02 16.39 -22.51
N SER A 16 45.23 15.95 -22.89
CA SER A 16 45.50 15.46 -24.25
C SER A 16 44.78 14.16 -24.59
N GLN A 17 44.57 13.27 -23.61
CA GLN A 17 43.74 12.08 -23.75
C GLN A 17 42.25 12.47 -23.88
N GLY A 18 41.79 13.44 -23.09
CA GLY A 18 40.44 14.01 -23.16
C GLY A 18 40.11 14.64 -24.51
N PHE A 19 41.03 15.40 -25.11
CA PHE A 19 40.85 15.98 -26.45
C PHE A 19 40.94 14.95 -27.59
N TYR A 20 41.69 13.85 -27.42
CA TYR A 20 41.69 12.75 -28.38
C TYR A 20 40.37 11.93 -28.34
N THR A 21 39.80 11.70 -27.15
CA THR A 21 38.49 11.04 -27.01
C THR A 21 37.32 11.93 -27.45
N ILE A 22 37.34 13.24 -27.15
CA ILE A 22 36.31 14.18 -27.62
C ILE A 22 36.41 14.40 -29.14
N GLY A 23 37.64 14.39 -29.69
CA GLY A 23 37.87 14.45 -31.14
C GLY A 23 37.40 13.19 -31.89
N GLN A 24 37.54 12.00 -31.31
CA GLN A 24 37.01 10.75 -31.88
C GLN A 24 35.48 10.61 -31.71
N ASP A 25 34.92 11.04 -30.57
CA ASP A 25 33.47 11.00 -30.32
C ASP A 25 32.70 12.00 -31.20
N ASN A 26 33.27 13.17 -31.48
CA ASN A 26 32.71 14.13 -32.44
C ASN A 26 32.85 13.68 -33.92
N LYS A 27 33.96 13.02 -34.29
CA LYS A 27 34.13 12.43 -35.64
C LYS A 27 33.21 11.23 -35.87
N SER A 28 33.03 10.39 -34.84
CA SER A 28 32.09 9.27 -34.85
C SER A 28 30.65 9.76 -34.95
N LYS A 29 30.27 10.81 -34.21
CA LYS A 29 28.93 11.41 -34.29
C LYS A 29 28.63 12.09 -35.64
N SER A 30 29.63 12.64 -36.35
CA SER A 30 29.44 13.23 -37.69
C SER A 30 29.20 12.16 -38.76
N ILE A 31 29.99 11.08 -38.78
CA ILE A 31 29.87 9.97 -39.75
C ILE A 31 28.49 9.31 -39.72
N LEU A 32 27.84 9.25 -38.56
CA LEU A 32 26.50 8.66 -38.40
C LEU A 32 25.37 9.55 -38.96
N SER A 33 25.65 10.85 -39.15
CA SER A 33 24.71 11.87 -39.63
C SER A 33 24.98 12.30 -41.08
N GLU A 34 26.08 11.85 -41.68
CA GLU A 34 26.41 12.05 -43.08
C GLU A 34 25.75 10.98 -43.97
N PRO A 35 25.48 11.28 -45.26
CA PRO A 35 24.99 10.30 -46.22
C PRO A 35 25.88 9.05 -46.28
N ILE A 36 25.26 7.86 -46.37
CA ILE A 36 25.99 6.59 -46.43
C ILE A 36 26.87 6.53 -47.69
N ASP A 37 28.19 6.29 -47.56
CA ASP A 37 29.00 5.86 -48.70
C ASP A 37 28.75 4.37 -48.96
N LEU A 38 28.02 4.08 -50.04
CA LEU A 38 27.63 2.73 -50.44
C LEU A 38 28.82 1.79 -50.70
N ARG A 39 30.00 2.32 -51.01
CA ARG A 39 31.23 1.51 -51.23
C ARG A 39 31.84 1.02 -49.92
N PHE A 40 31.57 1.72 -48.83
CA PHE A 40 32.10 1.45 -47.49
C PHE A 40 30.96 1.23 -46.49
N PHE A 41 29.85 0.65 -46.95
CA PHE A 41 28.71 0.35 -46.09
C PHE A 41 29.11 -0.59 -44.94
N ASN A 42 28.71 -0.22 -43.73
CA ASN A 42 29.02 -0.90 -42.48
C ASN A 42 27.73 -1.47 -41.88
N SER A 43 27.55 -2.78 -42.04
CA SER A 43 26.39 -3.53 -41.55
C SER A 43 26.27 -3.49 -40.02
N ASP A 44 27.40 -3.53 -39.31
CA ASP A 44 27.42 -3.49 -37.84
C ASP A 44 26.96 -2.14 -37.30
N THR A 45 27.38 -1.04 -37.92
CA THR A 45 26.93 0.31 -37.55
C THR A 45 25.42 0.46 -37.66
N LEU A 46 24.83 0.03 -38.79
CA LEU A 46 23.37 0.10 -38.96
C LEU A 46 22.65 -0.80 -37.96
N SER A 47 23.13 -2.03 -37.78
CA SER A 47 22.55 -3.00 -36.85
C SER A 47 22.55 -2.49 -35.40
N TYR A 48 23.65 -1.84 -34.98
CA TYR A 48 23.74 -1.19 -33.68
C TYR A 48 22.69 -0.09 -33.50
N LEU A 49 22.53 0.81 -34.48
CA LEU A 49 21.55 1.89 -34.38
C LEU A 49 20.10 1.39 -34.38
N ILE A 50 19.80 0.33 -35.14
CA ILE A 50 18.49 -0.32 -35.11
C ILE A 50 18.22 -0.89 -33.71
N LEU A 51 19.18 -1.64 -33.16
CA LEU A 51 19.05 -2.20 -31.81
C LEU A 51 18.90 -1.10 -30.75
N GLU A 52 19.69 -0.03 -30.83
CA GLU A 52 19.61 1.12 -29.93
C GLU A 52 18.20 1.75 -29.98
N GLY A 53 17.65 1.95 -31.18
CA GLY A 53 16.30 2.48 -31.37
C GLY A 53 15.21 1.57 -30.78
N ILE A 54 15.35 0.25 -30.93
CA ILE A 54 14.43 -0.74 -30.35
C ILE A 54 14.54 -0.78 -28.82
N ASN A 55 15.75 -0.86 -28.28
CA ASN A 55 15.97 -0.92 -26.83
C ASN A 55 15.51 0.35 -26.11
N LYS A 56 15.63 1.53 -26.75
CA LYS A 56 15.00 2.77 -26.26
C LYS A 56 13.49 2.64 -26.13
N HIS A 57 12.83 2.02 -27.10
CA HIS A 57 11.38 1.78 -27.05
C HIS A 57 10.99 0.74 -26.00
N LEU A 58 11.75 -0.36 -25.88
CA LEU A 58 11.52 -1.38 -24.85
C LEU A 58 11.63 -0.79 -23.44
N THR A 59 12.70 -0.05 -23.17
CA THR A 59 12.94 0.61 -21.89
C THR A 59 11.82 1.61 -21.55
N PHE A 60 11.38 2.41 -22.53
CA PHE A 60 10.26 3.35 -22.35
C PHE A 60 8.96 2.65 -21.92
N ASN A 61 8.78 1.38 -22.32
CA ASN A 61 7.61 0.57 -21.99
C ASN A 61 7.87 -0.42 -20.84
N ASN A 62 8.96 -0.28 -20.08
CA ASN A 62 9.34 -1.16 -18.97
C ASN A 62 9.59 -2.62 -19.38
N HIS A 63 10.20 -2.84 -20.55
CA HIS A 63 10.67 -4.15 -21.00
C HIS A 63 12.19 -4.26 -20.96
N ASP A 64 12.68 -5.49 -20.82
CA ASP A 64 14.12 -5.81 -20.88
C ASP A 64 14.72 -5.45 -22.24
N GLU A 65 15.97 -4.97 -22.23
CA GLU A 65 16.73 -4.73 -23.45
C GLU A 65 17.12 -6.05 -24.15
N LEU A 66 17.08 -6.05 -25.49
CA LEU A 66 17.56 -7.18 -26.29
C LEU A 66 19.08 -7.17 -26.37
N ARG A 67 19.69 -8.34 -26.19
CA ARG A 67 21.15 -8.56 -26.29
C ARG A 67 21.51 -9.30 -27.58
N ILE A 68 22.58 -8.88 -28.25
CA ILE A 68 23.02 -9.58 -29.47
C ILE A 68 23.54 -10.97 -29.11
N HIS A 69 23.05 -12.00 -29.80
CA HIS A 69 23.57 -13.35 -29.70
C HIS A 69 24.12 -13.85 -31.03
N LYS A 70 25.31 -14.46 -31.00
CA LYS A 70 26.08 -14.86 -32.20
C LYS A 70 25.28 -15.74 -33.16
N ILE A 71 24.59 -16.77 -32.65
CA ILE A 71 23.82 -17.71 -33.49
C ILE A 71 22.69 -16.99 -34.22
N LEU A 72 21.97 -16.11 -33.52
CA LEU A 72 20.86 -15.35 -34.09
C LEU A 72 21.39 -14.36 -35.13
N LYS A 73 22.54 -13.73 -34.86
CA LYS A 73 23.22 -12.83 -35.80
C LYS A 73 23.56 -13.56 -37.10
N LEU A 74 24.22 -14.72 -37.02
CA LEU A 74 24.55 -15.53 -38.20
C LEU A 74 23.29 -15.93 -39.01
N ALA A 75 22.22 -16.34 -38.33
CA ALA A 75 20.96 -16.69 -38.99
C ALA A 75 20.30 -15.48 -39.69
N SER A 76 20.39 -14.29 -39.08
CA SER A 76 19.86 -13.05 -39.64
C SER A 76 20.70 -12.52 -40.81
N GLU A 77 22.04 -12.61 -40.74
CA GLU A 77 22.94 -12.20 -41.81
C GLU A 77 22.77 -13.08 -43.05
N ASP A 78 22.63 -14.39 -42.84
CA ASP A 78 22.34 -15.36 -43.90
C ASP A 78 21.04 -15.02 -44.64
N GLN A 79 19.99 -14.69 -43.88
CA GLN A 79 18.72 -14.31 -44.49
C GLN A 79 18.79 -12.97 -45.21
N ALA A 80 19.49 -11.98 -44.66
CA ALA A 80 19.68 -10.68 -45.31
C ALA A 80 20.45 -10.85 -46.63
N GLU A 81 21.48 -11.69 -46.65
CA GLU A 81 22.24 -12.01 -47.87
C GLU A 81 21.38 -12.69 -48.92
N PHE A 82 20.59 -13.69 -48.53
CA PHE A 82 19.66 -14.36 -49.44
C PHE A 82 18.65 -13.37 -50.04
N MET A 83 18.00 -12.55 -49.20
CA MET A 83 17.01 -11.56 -49.65
C MET A 83 17.60 -10.53 -50.61
N ALA A 84 18.82 -10.07 -50.35
CA ALA A 84 19.53 -9.15 -51.25
C ALA A 84 19.86 -9.81 -52.60
N ALA A 85 20.21 -11.10 -52.61
CA ALA A 85 20.53 -11.84 -53.83
C ALA A 85 19.29 -12.06 -54.73
N ILE A 86 18.12 -12.29 -54.14
CA ILE A 86 16.86 -12.46 -54.88
C ILE A 86 16.09 -11.14 -55.09
N GLU A 87 16.62 -10.03 -54.55
CA GLU A 87 16.01 -8.70 -54.55
C GLU A 87 14.59 -8.65 -53.94
N ASP A 88 14.25 -9.57 -53.02
CA ASP A 88 12.93 -9.62 -52.37
C ASP A 88 12.98 -9.93 -50.87
N ALA A 89 12.05 -9.34 -50.11
CA ALA A 89 11.97 -9.49 -48.66
C ALA A 89 11.01 -10.62 -48.31
N VAL A 90 11.58 -11.80 -48.04
CA VAL A 90 10.84 -13.05 -47.76
C VAL A 90 11.37 -13.71 -46.49
N GLN A 91 10.53 -14.48 -45.81
CA GLN A 91 10.90 -15.21 -44.58
C GLN A 91 11.48 -16.61 -44.87
N GLU A 92 11.18 -17.17 -46.05
CA GLU A 92 11.66 -18.48 -46.48
C GLU A 92 12.64 -18.36 -47.64
N GLN A 93 13.70 -19.18 -47.61
CA GLN A 93 14.61 -19.36 -48.75
C GLN A 93 14.03 -20.36 -49.76
N SER A 94 14.62 -20.41 -50.96
CA SER A 94 14.07 -21.17 -52.09
C SER A 94 14.10 -22.70 -51.88
N SER A 95 15.14 -23.27 -51.24
CA SER A 95 15.19 -24.68 -50.80
C SER A 95 16.46 -24.98 -49.98
N GLY A 96 16.52 -26.15 -49.34
CA GLY A 96 17.74 -26.67 -48.70
C GLY A 96 17.74 -26.59 -47.18
N LYS A 97 18.90 -26.82 -46.56
CA LYS A 97 19.09 -26.88 -45.09
C LYS A 97 18.96 -25.52 -44.37
N LYS A 98 18.48 -24.50 -45.06
CA LYS A 98 18.35 -23.10 -44.61
C LYS A 98 17.01 -22.48 -45.03
N LYS A 99 16.05 -23.32 -45.48
CA LYS A 99 14.78 -22.87 -46.04
C LYS A 99 13.99 -22.03 -45.03
N THR A 100 13.70 -22.60 -43.88
CA THR A 100 12.93 -21.93 -42.82
C THR A 100 13.86 -21.28 -41.79
N LEU A 101 13.32 -20.41 -40.94
CA LEU A 101 14.06 -19.87 -39.80
C LEU A 101 14.61 -21.00 -38.89
N GLU A 102 13.79 -22.02 -38.63
CA GLU A 102 14.21 -23.19 -37.86
C GLU A 102 15.40 -23.90 -38.52
N ASP A 103 15.37 -24.10 -39.83
CA ASP A 103 16.48 -24.70 -40.57
C ASP A 103 17.77 -23.86 -40.46
N ARG A 104 17.67 -22.53 -40.59
CA ARG A 104 18.81 -21.62 -40.44
C ARG A 104 19.38 -21.65 -39.04
N MET A 105 18.52 -21.59 -38.03
CA MET A 105 18.93 -21.68 -36.63
C MET A 105 19.67 -22.99 -36.36
N ASN A 106 19.11 -24.11 -36.81
CA ASN A 106 19.74 -25.43 -36.68
C ASN A 106 21.09 -25.51 -37.43
N PHE A 107 21.19 -24.93 -38.62
CA PHE A 107 22.43 -24.88 -39.39
C PHE A 107 23.56 -24.17 -38.63
N TYR A 108 23.25 -23.09 -37.91
CA TYR A 108 24.22 -22.33 -37.11
C TYR A 108 24.37 -22.83 -35.66
N GLY A 109 23.84 -24.00 -35.33
CA GLY A 109 23.99 -24.63 -34.02
C GLY A 109 23.01 -24.17 -32.94
N GLY A 110 21.96 -23.42 -33.32
CA GLY A 110 20.84 -23.06 -32.48
C GLY A 110 19.70 -24.08 -32.52
N ALA A 111 18.58 -23.69 -31.90
CA ALA A 111 17.31 -24.40 -31.97
C ALA A 111 16.25 -23.52 -32.64
N GLY A 112 15.21 -24.15 -33.19
CA GLY A 112 14.12 -23.49 -33.91
C GLY A 112 13.19 -22.60 -33.07
N ASN A 113 13.44 -22.43 -31.78
CA ASN A 113 12.66 -21.56 -30.90
C ASN A 113 13.06 -20.09 -31.09
N ALA A 114 12.79 -19.52 -32.26
CA ALA A 114 13.06 -18.12 -32.57
C ALA A 114 11.96 -17.53 -33.45
N VAL A 115 11.90 -16.21 -33.50
CA VAL A 115 10.97 -15.44 -34.33
C VAL A 115 11.75 -14.47 -35.21
N GLU A 116 11.22 -14.15 -36.39
CA GLU A 116 11.92 -13.31 -37.36
C GLU A 116 11.03 -12.20 -37.93
N ILE A 117 11.61 -11.01 -38.03
CA ILE A 117 11.09 -9.89 -38.78
C ILE A 117 12.01 -9.64 -39.97
N VAL A 118 11.45 -9.54 -41.17
CA VAL A 118 12.18 -9.16 -42.38
C VAL A 118 11.64 -7.88 -42.96
N THR A 119 12.51 -7.04 -43.52
CA THR A 119 12.09 -5.86 -44.27
C THR A 119 13.11 -5.48 -45.33
N LYS A 120 12.67 -4.66 -46.29
CA LYS A 120 13.53 -3.99 -47.25
C LYS A 120 13.22 -2.51 -47.27
N GLU A 121 14.26 -1.69 -47.36
CA GLU A 121 14.16 -0.22 -47.39
C GLU A 121 14.98 0.36 -48.54
N PRO A 122 14.52 1.45 -49.17
CA PRO A 122 15.34 2.20 -50.10
C PRO A 122 16.48 2.90 -49.34
N LEU A 123 17.66 2.98 -49.96
CA LEU A 123 18.81 3.72 -49.42
C LEU A 123 18.79 5.21 -49.78
N GLN A 124 17.83 5.62 -50.61
CA GLN A 124 17.69 6.98 -51.14
C GLN A 124 16.28 7.51 -50.92
N LYS A 125 16.20 8.82 -50.66
CA LYS A 125 14.95 9.58 -50.63
C LYS A 125 15.03 10.68 -51.69
N GLY A 126 14.46 10.43 -52.86
CA GLY A 126 14.68 11.29 -54.02
C GLY A 126 16.09 11.10 -54.58
N SER A 127 16.87 12.18 -54.70
CA SER A 127 18.28 12.15 -55.13
C SER A 127 19.26 11.85 -54.00
N ASP A 128 18.83 11.98 -52.75
CA ASP A 128 19.74 12.02 -51.60
C ASP A 128 19.86 10.64 -50.95
N VAL A 129 21.09 10.23 -50.66
CA VAL A 129 21.38 9.00 -49.92
C VAL A 129 21.14 9.24 -48.43
N LEU A 130 20.40 8.35 -47.78
CA LEU A 130 20.12 8.43 -46.36
C LEU A 130 21.40 8.26 -45.53
N SER A 131 21.47 8.92 -44.39
CA SER A 131 22.46 8.61 -43.34
C SER A 131 22.10 7.33 -42.59
N TYR A 132 23.07 6.78 -41.84
CA TYR A 132 22.81 5.62 -40.97
C TYR A 132 21.70 5.86 -39.95
N LYS A 133 21.66 7.06 -39.34
CA LYS A 133 20.63 7.44 -38.37
C LYS A 133 19.24 7.53 -39.00
N GLU A 134 19.12 8.16 -40.16
CA GLU A 134 17.84 8.29 -40.85
C GLU A 134 17.31 6.92 -41.27
N LEU A 135 18.17 6.08 -41.84
CA LEU A 135 17.80 4.72 -42.25
C LEU A 135 17.37 3.87 -41.06
N ALA A 136 18.15 3.88 -39.96
CA ALA A 136 17.79 3.17 -38.74
C ALA A 136 16.45 3.67 -38.17
N TYR A 137 16.25 4.99 -38.11
CA TYR A 137 14.98 5.58 -37.67
C TYR A 137 13.80 5.12 -38.53
N THR A 138 13.94 5.15 -39.86
CA THR A 138 12.90 4.67 -40.79
C THR A 138 12.54 3.20 -40.52
N ILE A 139 13.54 2.33 -40.35
CA ILE A 139 13.33 0.90 -40.08
C ILE A 139 12.61 0.71 -38.74
N VAL A 140 13.13 1.33 -37.67
CA VAL A 140 12.57 1.20 -36.32
C VAL A 140 11.14 1.75 -36.27
N SER A 141 10.89 2.94 -36.82
CA SER A 141 9.53 3.51 -36.89
C SER A 141 8.55 2.61 -37.66
N LYS A 142 9.00 1.98 -38.75
CA LYS A 142 8.16 1.05 -39.52
C LYS A 142 7.80 -0.20 -38.73
N TRP A 143 8.75 -0.78 -38.00
CA TRP A 143 8.49 -1.94 -37.15
C TRP A 143 7.62 -1.62 -35.94
N LEU A 144 7.80 -0.46 -35.31
CA LEU A 144 7.02 -0.06 -34.15
C LEU A 144 5.59 0.39 -34.50
N SER A 145 5.37 0.92 -35.70
CA SER A 145 4.03 1.32 -36.18
C SER A 145 3.19 0.15 -36.70
N ASN A 146 3.80 -1.01 -36.99
CA ASN A 146 3.09 -2.18 -37.46
C ASN A 146 2.78 -3.15 -36.31
N LYS A 147 1.48 -3.43 -36.12
CA LYS A 147 0.98 -4.29 -35.03
C LYS A 147 1.68 -5.66 -34.95
N LYS A 148 1.91 -6.33 -36.09
CA LYS A 148 2.50 -7.68 -36.07
C LYS A 148 3.96 -7.66 -35.61
N THR A 149 4.72 -6.65 -36.02
CA THR A 149 6.15 -6.55 -35.68
C THR A 149 6.35 -6.00 -34.28
N VAL A 150 5.55 -5.02 -33.86
CA VAL A 150 5.62 -4.50 -32.48
C VAL A 150 5.21 -5.57 -31.47
N ASP A 151 4.19 -6.40 -31.75
CA ASP A 151 3.80 -7.52 -30.88
C ASP A 151 4.95 -8.54 -30.69
N ILE A 152 5.81 -8.72 -31.71
CA ILE A 152 6.99 -9.59 -31.62
C ILE A 152 8.12 -8.93 -30.82
N ILE A 153 8.41 -7.65 -31.11
CA ILE A 153 9.46 -6.88 -30.42
C ILE A 153 9.16 -6.75 -28.93
N MET A 154 7.90 -6.46 -28.59
CA MET A 154 7.44 -6.26 -27.22
C MET A 154 7.21 -7.56 -26.45
N ASN A 155 7.43 -8.73 -27.07
CA ASN A 155 7.25 -10.00 -26.37
C ASN A 155 8.37 -10.20 -25.31
N PRO A 156 8.03 -10.24 -24.00
CA PRO A 156 9.03 -10.36 -22.93
C PRO A 156 9.76 -11.71 -22.91
N GLU A 157 9.29 -12.71 -23.67
CA GLU A 157 10.03 -13.97 -23.83
C GLU A 157 11.29 -13.79 -24.70
N ASN A 158 11.42 -12.69 -25.45
CA ASN A 158 12.61 -12.40 -26.25
C ASN A 158 13.61 -11.59 -25.43
N ILE A 159 14.82 -12.13 -25.26
CA ILE A 159 15.94 -11.47 -24.55
C ILE A 159 17.20 -11.36 -25.42
N PHE A 160 17.23 -12.13 -26.51
CA PHE A 160 18.31 -12.14 -27.49
C PHE A 160 17.81 -11.71 -28.85
N CYS A 161 18.70 -11.08 -29.62
CA CYS A 161 18.47 -10.81 -31.02
C CYS A 161 19.73 -11.02 -31.89
N GLY A 162 19.52 -11.07 -33.19
CA GLY A 162 20.51 -10.93 -34.23
C GLY A 162 19.93 -10.05 -35.32
N ILE A 163 20.71 -9.08 -35.80
CA ILE A 163 20.30 -8.21 -36.89
C ILE A 163 21.32 -8.39 -38.01
N GLY A 164 20.83 -8.77 -39.19
CA GLY A 164 21.60 -8.91 -40.40
C GLY A 164 21.14 -7.87 -41.41
N THR A 165 22.08 -7.19 -42.05
CA THR A 165 21.76 -6.20 -43.08
C THR A 165 22.64 -6.38 -44.31
N ARG A 166 22.03 -6.31 -45.50
CA ARG A 166 22.72 -6.45 -46.79
C ARG A 166 22.11 -5.57 -47.86
N ILE A 167 22.97 -4.86 -48.60
CA ILE A 167 22.57 -4.05 -49.77
C ILE A 167 22.47 -4.94 -51.01
N ASP A 168 21.50 -4.69 -51.89
CA ASP A 168 21.42 -5.35 -53.19
C ASP A 168 22.63 -5.03 -54.09
N ALA A 169 22.86 -5.85 -55.12
CA ALA A 169 23.95 -5.63 -56.06
C ALA A 169 23.87 -4.28 -56.80
N LYS A 170 22.69 -3.65 -56.82
CA LYS A 170 22.43 -2.37 -57.50
C LYS A 170 22.65 -1.15 -56.60
N GLY A 171 22.91 -1.34 -55.31
CA GLY A 171 23.06 -0.25 -54.34
C GLY A 171 21.78 0.53 -54.06
N LYS A 172 20.60 0.00 -54.41
CA LYS A 172 19.31 0.72 -54.35
C LYS A 172 18.56 0.46 -53.06
N LYS A 173 18.55 -0.78 -52.60
CA LYS A 173 17.81 -1.21 -51.43
C LYS A 173 18.70 -1.97 -50.46
N ILE A 174 18.33 -1.89 -49.20
CA ILE A 174 18.88 -2.70 -48.13
C ILE A 174 17.82 -3.69 -47.65
N TYR A 175 18.27 -4.89 -47.32
CA TYR A 175 17.46 -5.99 -46.81
C TYR A 175 17.92 -6.28 -45.39
N ILE A 176 16.95 -6.38 -44.48
CA ILE A 176 17.19 -6.53 -43.06
C ILE A 176 16.41 -7.74 -42.57
N SER A 177 17.09 -8.65 -41.88
CA SER A 177 16.46 -9.66 -41.03
C SER A 177 16.81 -9.36 -39.58
N MET A 178 15.81 -9.42 -38.70
CA MET A 178 16.00 -9.42 -37.25
C MET A 178 15.42 -10.71 -36.70
N VAL A 179 16.29 -11.56 -36.16
CA VAL A 179 15.91 -12.80 -35.47
C VAL A 179 15.94 -12.53 -33.98
N MET A 180 14.89 -12.91 -33.25
CA MET A 180 14.77 -12.77 -31.80
C MET A 180 14.48 -14.11 -31.15
N GLY A 181 14.90 -14.25 -29.89
CA GLY A 181 14.67 -15.46 -29.11
C GLY A 181 15.21 -15.36 -27.68
N ASN A 182 15.45 -16.51 -27.07
CA ASN A 182 15.91 -16.62 -25.68
C ASN A 182 16.84 -17.83 -25.48
N TYR A 183 17.07 -18.23 -24.23
CA TYR A 183 17.91 -19.38 -23.92
C TYR A 183 17.47 -20.69 -24.61
N ARG A 184 16.19 -20.85 -24.95
CA ARG A 184 15.68 -22.00 -25.71
C ARG A 184 15.99 -21.94 -27.20
N SER A 185 16.47 -20.81 -27.71
CA SER A 185 16.98 -20.68 -29.08
C SER A 185 18.41 -21.24 -29.21
N LEU A 186 19.06 -21.57 -28.11
CA LEU A 186 20.41 -22.11 -28.05
C LEU A 186 20.37 -23.64 -28.00
N ASN A 187 21.35 -24.34 -28.58
CA ASN A 187 21.32 -25.81 -28.60
C ASN A 187 22.68 -26.49 -28.47
N ALA A 188 23.67 -25.78 -27.93
CA ALA A 188 25.05 -26.25 -27.87
C ALA A 188 25.25 -27.54 -27.05
N GLY A 189 24.35 -27.86 -26.11
CA GLY A 189 24.45 -29.08 -25.30
C GLY A 189 23.81 -30.33 -25.89
N ALA A 190 23.13 -30.25 -27.03
CA ALA A 190 22.43 -31.41 -27.61
C ALA A 190 23.39 -32.53 -28.03
N ASN A 191 24.59 -32.18 -28.51
CA ASN A 191 25.66 -33.13 -28.87
C ASN A 191 26.30 -33.80 -27.65
N ARG A 192 26.13 -33.24 -26.44
CA ARG A 192 26.67 -33.75 -25.18
C ARG A 192 25.75 -34.77 -24.51
N ARG A 193 24.64 -35.14 -25.14
CA ARG A 193 23.65 -36.12 -24.64
C ARG A 193 24.27 -37.42 -24.09
N ASN A 194 25.35 -37.88 -24.70
CA ASN A 194 26.02 -39.14 -24.31
C ASN A 194 26.89 -39.01 -23.04
N GLU A 195 27.10 -37.79 -22.53
CA GLU A 195 27.75 -37.55 -21.23
C GLU A 195 26.82 -37.93 -20.06
N LEU A 196 25.51 -38.03 -20.29
CA LEU A 196 24.52 -38.37 -19.27
C LEU A 196 24.45 -39.88 -19.05
N ASN A 197 24.50 -40.30 -17.78
CA ASN A 197 24.25 -41.70 -17.38
C ASN A 197 22.86 -42.20 -17.84
N ALA A 198 21.87 -41.30 -17.85
CA ALA A 198 20.53 -41.56 -18.32
C ALA A 198 20.16 -40.56 -19.43
N PRO A 199 20.50 -40.83 -20.70
CA PRO A 199 20.26 -39.88 -21.78
C PRO A 199 18.77 -39.52 -21.97
N TYR A 200 18.46 -38.23 -22.15
CA TYR A 200 17.09 -37.76 -22.38
C TYR A 200 16.48 -38.36 -23.67
N THR A 201 15.15 -38.35 -23.76
CA THR A 201 14.43 -38.98 -24.88
C THR A 201 14.50 -38.10 -26.13
N THR A 202 15.00 -38.65 -27.25
CA THR A 202 14.96 -37.97 -28.57
C THR A 202 13.77 -38.39 -29.44
N ARG A 203 13.14 -39.53 -29.14
CA ARG A 203 11.99 -40.02 -29.88
C ARG A 203 10.72 -39.29 -29.44
N LEU A 204 10.03 -38.66 -30.39
CA LEU A 204 8.76 -37.97 -30.12
C LEU A 204 7.59 -38.92 -29.84
N PHE A 205 7.74 -40.23 -30.12
CA PHE A 205 6.70 -41.24 -29.94
C PHE A 205 5.32 -40.89 -30.55
N GLY A 206 5.30 -40.18 -31.67
CA GLY A 206 4.09 -39.71 -32.34
C GLY A 206 3.45 -38.47 -31.70
N LEU A 207 4.20 -37.76 -30.86
CA LEU A 207 3.93 -36.39 -30.46
C LEU A 207 4.52 -35.42 -31.47
N TRP A 208 3.96 -34.22 -31.49
CA TRP A 208 4.39 -33.14 -32.35
C TRP A 208 4.70 -31.88 -31.53
N PRO A 209 5.54 -30.97 -32.05
CA PRO A 209 5.83 -29.67 -31.42
C PRO A 209 4.57 -28.83 -31.20
N TYR A 210 4.73 -27.77 -30.41
CA TYR A 210 3.69 -26.77 -30.15
C TYR A 210 3.09 -26.22 -31.46
N GLU A 211 1.79 -25.93 -31.45
CA GLU A 211 1.09 -25.29 -32.56
C GLU A 211 -0.01 -24.39 -32.01
N GLU A 212 0.08 -23.10 -32.30
CA GLU A 212 -0.77 -22.05 -31.74
C GLU A 212 -2.27 -22.37 -31.83
N LYS A 213 -2.73 -22.75 -33.03
CA LYS A 213 -4.15 -23.03 -33.31
C LYS A 213 -4.72 -24.15 -32.42
N THR A 214 -3.93 -25.20 -32.21
CA THR A 214 -4.34 -26.39 -31.43
C THR A 214 -4.22 -26.12 -29.93
N CYS A 215 -3.15 -25.45 -29.52
CA CYS A 215 -2.81 -25.25 -28.12
C CYS A 215 -3.49 -24.04 -27.47
N LYS A 216 -4.09 -23.13 -28.24
CA LYS A 216 -4.86 -21.98 -27.72
C LYS A 216 -5.94 -22.41 -26.71
N LYS A 217 -6.56 -23.58 -26.90
CA LYS A 217 -7.56 -24.17 -25.98
C LYS A 217 -7.04 -24.43 -24.55
N CYS A 218 -5.71 -24.48 -24.35
CA CYS A 218 -5.10 -24.63 -23.03
C CYS A 218 -5.00 -23.31 -22.26
N ARG A 219 -5.07 -22.14 -22.92
CA ARG A 219 -4.90 -20.84 -22.27
C ARG A 219 -5.99 -20.52 -21.25
N ASP A 220 -7.22 -20.99 -21.49
CA ASP A 220 -8.37 -20.70 -20.64
C ASP A 220 -8.44 -21.59 -19.39
N PHE A 221 -7.52 -22.55 -19.23
CA PHE A 221 -7.49 -23.43 -18.07
C PHE A 221 -6.76 -22.76 -16.91
N ARG A 222 -7.54 -22.24 -15.96
CA ARG A 222 -7.01 -21.62 -14.74
C ARG A 222 -6.13 -22.61 -13.95
N ASN A 223 -5.04 -22.09 -13.38
CA ASN A 223 -4.13 -22.83 -12.50
C ASN A 223 -3.56 -24.10 -13.15
N MET A 224 -3.31 -24.08 -14.47
CA MET A 224 -2.70 -25.19 -15.20
C MET A 224 -1.40 -25.67 -14.54
N ILE A 225 -0.62 -24.74 -13.98
CA ILE A 225 0.67 -25.01 -13.35
C ILE A 225 0.54 -25.94 -12.14
N ASP A 226 -0.57 -25.87 -11.40
CA ASP A 226 -0.81 -26.70 -10.22
C ASP A 226 -0.99 -28.18 -10.57
N LEU A 227 -1.30 -28.54 -11.83
CA LEU A 227 -1.41 -29.93 -12.25
C LEU A 227 -0.11 -30.72 -12.02
N GLN A 228 1.05 -30.06 -12.09
CA GLN A 228 2.34 -30.72 -11.86
C GLN A 228 2.46 -31.25 -10.42
N SER A 229 1.87 -30.57 -9.43
CA SER A 229 1.89 -30.99 -8.01
C SER A 229 1.22 -32.35 -7.78
N GLY A 230 0.43 -32.82 -8.74
CA GLY A 230 -0.17 -34.15 -8.73
C GLY A 230 0.82 -35.29 -8.97
N LEU A 231 2.06 -35.01 -9.37
CA LEU A 231 3.05 -36.03 -9.68
C LEU A 231 3.80 -36.49 -8.43
N SER A 232 3.94 -37.81 -8.28
CA SER A 232 4.72 -38.42 -7.20
C SER A 232 5.38 -39.72 -7.67
N VAL A 233 6.50 -40.09 -7.03
CA VAL A 233 7.16 -41.38 -7.25
C VAL A 233 6.92 -42.25 -6.01
N ARG A 234 6.36 -43.45 -6.21
CA ARG A 234 6.13 -44.47 -5.17
C ARG A 234 6.50 -45.84 -5.72
N ASP A 235 7.29 -46.61 -4.98
CA ASP A 235 7.69 -47.98 -5.32
C ASP A 235 8.28 -48.13 -6.74
N GLY A 236 9.09 -47.17 -7.18
CA GLY A 236 9.69 -47.17 -8.53
C GLY A 236 8.71 -46.82 -9.67
N TYR A 237 7.53 -46.27 -9.35
CA TYR A 237 6.53 -45.84 -10.33
C TYR A 237 6.10 -44.40 -10.11
N ILE A 238 5.80 -43.73 -11.22
CA ILE A 238 5.24 -42.38 -11.25
C ILE A 238 3.72 -42.47 -11.23
N TYR A 239 3.11 -41.69 -10.34
CA TYR A 239 1.68 -41.53 -10.21
C TYR A 239 1.28 -40.08 -10.49
N PHE A 240 0.07 -39.92 -11.00
CA PHE A 240 -0.59 -38.62 -11.16
C PHE A 240 -1.89 -38.61 -10.36
N LYS A 241 -2.03 -37.66 -9.45
CA LYS A 241 -3.22 -37.43 -8.63
C LYS A 241 -3.78 -36.03 -8.87
N TYR A 242 -5.09 -35.90 -9.00
CA TYR A 242 -5.76 -34.60 -9.11
C TYR A 242 -7.17 -34.65 -8.54
N ASN A 243 -7.56 -33.62 -7.79
CA ASN A 243 -8.81 -33.57 -7.02
C ASN A 243 -9.94 -32.78 -7.72
N ARG A 244 -9.80 -32.49 -9.02
CA ARG A 244 -10.84 -31.87 -9.86
C ARG A 244 -10.97 -32.59 -11.21
N LEU A 245 -11.38 -33.86 -11.17
CA LEU A 245 -11.51 -34.72 -12.35
C LEU A 245 -12.40 -34.11 -13.45
N ARG A 246 -13.50 -33.43 -13.09
CA ARG A 246 -14.38 -32.74 -14.04
C ARG A 246 -13.65 -31.68 -14.86
N ASP A 247 -12.80 -30.88 -14.22
CA ASP A 247 -11.99 -29.87 -14.90
C ASP A 247 -10.95 -30.52 -15.80
N LEU A 248 -10.28 -31.59 -15.34
CA LEU A 248 -9.32 -32.31 -16.15
C LEU A 248 -9.96 -32.95 -17.40
N LYS A 249 -11.19 -33.48 -17.28
CA LYS A 249 -11.97 -33.97 -18.43
C LYS A 249 -12.33 -32.86 -19.41
N ARG A 250 -12.60 -31.65 -18.92
CA ARG A 250 -12.83 -30.46 -19.77
C ARG A 250 -11.55 -30.01 -20.48
N LEU A 251 -10.37 -30.20 -19.89
CA LEU A 251 -9.08 -29.91 -20.52
C LEU A 251 -8.74 -30.95 -21.59
N LEU A 252 -8.93 -32.24 -21.27
CA LEU A 252 -8.57 -33.40 -22.10
C LEU A 252 -9.81 -34.07 -22.74
N ARG A 253 -10.58 -33.29 -23.50
CA ARG A 253 -11.86 -33.73 -24.10
C ARG A 253 -11.67 -34.73 -25.22
N ASP A 254 -10.65 -34.53 -26.04
CA ASP A 254 -10.49 -35.25 -27.29
C ASP A 254 -9.74 -36.58 -27.08
N PRO A 255 -10.02 -37.64 -27.86
CA PRO A 255 -9.36 -38.94 -27.71
C PRO A 255 -7.84 -38.91 -27.93
N LYS A 256 -7.35 -37.90 -28.65
CA LYS A 256 -5.94 -37.64 -28.94
C LYS A 256 -5.31 -36.64 -27.97
N ASP A 257 -6.05 -36.20 -26.95
CA ASP A 257 -5.50 -35.46 -25.82
C ASP A 257 -4.93 -36.40 -24.79
N GLY A 258 -4.02 -35.92 -23.97
CA GLY A 258 -3.47 -36.71 -22.89
C GLY A 258 -2.46 -35.97 -22.04
N ILE A 259 -1.80 -36.74 -21.20
CA ILE A 259 -0.66 -36.27 -20.42
C ILE A 259 0.55 -37.17 -20.66
N ALA A 260 1.74 -36.64 -20.47
CA ALA A 260 2.96 -37.42 -20.30
C ALA A 260 3.79 -36.82 -19.17
N VAL A 261 4.74 -37.59 -18.66
CA VAL A 261 5.66 -37.14 -17.61
C VAL A 261 7.07 -37.24 -18.14
N GLU A 262 7.87 -36.22 -17.89
CA GLU A 262 9.31 -36.23 -18.14
C GLU A 262 10.04 -36.27 -16.82
N VAL A 263 11.12 -37.06 -16.76
CA VAL A 263 12.06 -37.02 -15.65
C VAL A 263 13.29 -36.25 -16.11
N VAL A 264 13.50 -35.07 -15.53
CA VAL A 264 14.66 -34.21 -15.78
C VAL A 264 15.65 -34.44 -14.64
N GLN A 265 16.93 -34.61 -14.97
CA GLN A 265 17.99 -34.85 -13.98
C GLN A 265 18.85 -33.61 -13.79
N LYS A 266 19.36 -33.39 -12.58
CA LYS A 266 20.24 -32.26 -12.26
C LYS A 266 21.53 -32.27 -13.08
N ASP A 267 22.02 -33.45 -13.45
CA ASP A 267 23.23 -33.62 -14.30
C ASP A 267 23.09 -32.98 -15.69
N GLN A 268 21.88 -32.65 -16.13
CA GLN A 268 21.65 -31.86 -17.34
C GLN A 268 22.04 -30.39 -17.21
N TYR A 269 22.27 -29.90 -15.99
CA TYR A 269 22.57 -28.51 -15.68
C TYR A 269 23.93 -28.38 -14.99
N PRO A 270 25.04 -28.79 -15.65
CA PRO A 270 26.36 -28.71 -15.04
C PRO A 270 26.77 -27.25 -14.82
N CYS A 271 27.51 -27.00 -13.74
CA CYS A 271 28.08 -25.68 -13.45
C CYS A 271 29.14 -25.23 -14.45
N THR A 272 29.69 -26.16 -15.24
CA THR A 272 30.68 -25.88 -16.28
C THR A 272 30.10 -26.26 -17.64
N GLY A 273 30.17 -25.33 -18.59
CA GLY A 273 29.65 -25.50 -19.95
C GLY A 273 28.13 -25.36 -20.07
N ASP A 274 27.62 -25.66 -21.24
CA ASP A 274 26.19 -25.57 -21.56
C ASP A 274 25.34 -26.62 -20.82
N ASN A 275 24.04 -26.35 -20.72
CA ASN A 275 23.09 -27.36 -20.26
C ASN A 275 22.98 -28.48 -21.30
N ILE A 276 22.99 -29.72 -20.86
CA ILE A 276 22.92 -30.93 -21.70
C ILE A 276 21.45 -31.22 -22.04
N LEU A 277 20.90 -30.43 -22.95
CA LEU A 277 19.51 -30.43 -23.40
C LEU A 277 19.49 -30.39 -24.93
N ASP A 278 18.38 -30.82 -25.54
CA ASP A 278 18.06 -30.50 -26.93
C ASP A 278 16.78 -29.67 -26.99
N ASN A 279 16.93 -28.38 -27.23
CA ASN A 279 15.82 -27.44 -27.27
C ASN A 279 14.98 -27.55 -28.55
N ASN A 280 15.39 -28.35 -29.55
CA ASN A 280 14.52 -28.70 -30.68
C ASN A 280 13.47 -29.75 -30.30
N LEU A 281 13.62 -30.41 -29.15
CA LEU A 281 12.66 -31.36 -28.67
C LEU A 281 11.56 -30.64 -27.87
N PRO A 282 10.29 -31.07 -27.97
CA PRO A 282 9.19 -30.54 -27.15
C PRO A 282 9.37 -30.78 -25.64
N GLY A 283 10.37 -31.56 -25.27
CA GLY A 283 10.60 -32.14 -23.96
C GLY A 283 12.08 -32.14 -23.63
N LYS A 284 12.42 -32.09 -22.34
CA LYS A 284 13.83 -31.92 -21.89
C LYS A 284 14.43 -33.16 -21.27
N GLY A 285 13.59 -34.04 -20.74
CA GLY A 285 14.02 -35.16 -19.91
C GLY A 285 13.79 -36.52 -20.56
N ILE A 286 13.79 -37.54 -19.72
CA ILE A 286 13.38 -38.90 -20.10
C ILE A 286 11.86 -38.94 -20.12
N LEU A 287 11.29 -38.92 -21.32
CA LEU A 287 9.85 -39.00 -21.54
C LEU A 287 9.32 -40.40 -21.21
N VAL A 288 8.45 -40.47 -20.20
CA VAL A 288 7.71 -41.68 -19.82
C VAL A 288 6.50 -41.86 -20.76
N LYS A 289 6.03 -43.11 -20.91
CA LYS A 289 4.94 -43.47 -21.82
C LYS A 289 3.69 -42.60 -21.58
N ARG A 290 3.28 -41.86 -22.62
CA ARG A 290 2.07 -41.01 -22.63
C ARG A 290 0.77 -41.74 -22.29
N PHE A 291 -0.16 -41.00 -21.69
CA PHE A 291 -1.50 -41.42 -21.31
C PHE A 291 -2.55 -40.60 -22.05
N TRP A 292 -3.12 -41.17 -23.11
CA TRP A 292 -4.27 -40.58 -23.78
C TRP A 292 -5.49 -40.54 -22.86
N SER A 293 -6.32 -39.51 -23.01
CA SER A 293 -7.51 -39.21 -22.20
C SER A 293 -8.36 -40.45 -21.89
N ARG A 294 -8.73 -41.22 -22.91
CA ARG A 294 -9.49 -42.47 -22.77
C ARG A 294 -8.83 -43.47 -21.81
N LYS A 295 -7.52 -43.68 -21.95
CA LYS A 295 -6.76 -44.62 -21.12
C LYS A 295 -6.55 -44.06 -19.71
N LEU A 296 -6.25 -42.76 -19.60
CA LEU A 296 -6.06 -42.05 -18.35
C LEU A 296 -7.30 -42.20 -17.46
N PHE A 297 -8.48 -41.84 -17.97
CA PHE A 297 -9.72 -41.91 -17.21
C PHE A 297 -10.19 -43.34 -16.94
N LYS A 298 -9.98 -44.28 -17.89
CA LYS A 298 -10.29 -45.71 -17.66
C LYS A 298 -9.43 -46.34 -16.56
N LYS A 299 -8.17 -45.89 -16.44
CA LYS A 299 -7.21 -46.39 -15.43
C LYS A 299 -7.27 -45.65 -14.10
N ASN A 300 -8.28 -44.81 -13.86
CA ASN A 300 -8.49 -44.21 -12.54
C ASN A 300 -8.55 -45.32 -11.47
N MET A 301 -7.66 -45.22 -10.50
CA MET A 301 -7.58 -46.14 -9.37
C MET A 301 -8.72 -45.88 -8.38
N ASN A 302 -9.21 -44.64 -8.28
CA ASN A 302 -10.43 -44.36 -7.56
C ASN A 302 -11.64 -44.87 -8.36
N LYS A 303 -12.41 -45.79 -7.74
CA LYS A 303 -13.63 -46.39 -8.31
C LYS A 303 -14.92 -45.73 -7.86
N ASP A 304 -14.86 -44.85 -6.85
CA ASP A 304 -16.00 -44.09 -6.39
C ASP A 304 -16.34 -42.99 -7.41
N LYS A 305 -17.43 -43.19 -8.13
CA LYS A 305 -17.91 -42.23 -9.15
C LYS A 305 -18.42 -40.91 -8.56
N LYS A 306 -18.67 -40.84 -7.25
CA LYS A 306 -19.12 -39.61 -6.58
C LYS A 306 -17.98 -38.65 -6.26
N LYS A 307 -16.74 -39.15 -6.18
CA LYS A 307 -15.56 -38.31 -5.91
C LYS A 307 -15.05 -37.65 -7.18
N ASP A 308 -14.78 -36.36 -7.11
CA ASP A 308 -14.25 -35.56 -8.22
C ASP A 308 -12.72 -35.67 -8.33
N GLU A 309 -12.17 -36.88 -8.21
CA GLU A 309 -10.73 -37.09 -8.15
C GLU A 309 -10.24 -38.21 -9.08
N ILE A 310 -8.97 -38.14 -9.42
CA ILE A 310 -8.27 -39.14 -10.22
C ILE A 310 -6.92 -39.44 -9.61
N GLU A 311 -6.59 -40.73 -9.59
CA GLU A 311 -5.25 -41.22 -9.27
C GLU A 311 -4.90 -42.30 -10.29
N VAL A 312 -3.78 -42.14 -10.98
CA VAL A 312 -3.37 -43.07 -12.04
C VAL A 312 -1.88 -43.36 -11.94
N LYS A 313 -1.53 -44.64 -12.01
CA LYS A 313 -0.16 -45.11 -12.24
C LYS A 313 0.25 -44.84 -13.70
N ILE A 314 1.11 -43.85 -13.90
CA ILE A 314 1.54 -43.35 -15.22
C ILE A 314 2.64 -44.24 -15.80
N GLY A 315 3.69 -44.56 -15.06
CA GLY A 315 4.77 -45.36 -15.64
C GLY A 315 5.85 -45.73 -14.65
N LYS A 316 6.77 -46.59 -15.10
CA LYS A 316 7.96 -46.95 -14.33
C LYS A 316 8.91 -45.75 -14.33
N PHE A 317 9.48 -45.44 -13.18
CA PHE A 317 10.55 -44.45 -13.06
C PHE A 317 11.82 -44.99 -13.75
N PRO A 318 12.60 -44.16 -14.47
CA PRO A 318 13.84 -44.60 -15.09
C PRO A 318 14.88 -45.03 -14.05
N GLU A 319 15.21 -46.32 -13.97
CA GLU A 319 16.14 -46.88 -12.97
C GLU A 319 17.58 -46.33 -13.09
N ASN A 320 17.90 -45.75 -14.25
CA ASN A 320 19.22 -45.24 -14.60
C ASN A 320 19.51 -43.88 -13.92
N ILE A 321 18.48 -43.20 -13.39
CA ILE A 321 18.62 -41.92 -12.71
C ILE A 321 18.97 -42.19 -11.25
N LYS A 322 20.19 -41.80 -10.85
CA LYS A 322 20.72 -41.98 -9.49
C LYS A 322 20.84 -40.68 -8.69
N GLY A 323 20.89 -39.53 -9.37
CA GLY A 323 21.01 -38.21 -8.75
C GLY A 323 19.68 -37.51 -8.51
N GLU A 324 19.75 -36.23 -8.13
CA GLU A 324 18.58 -35.35 -8.02
C GLU A 324 17.81 -35.26 -9.35
N TYR A 325 16.48 -35.25 -9.24
CA TYR A 325 15.60 -35.20 -10.39
C TYR A 325 14.37 -34.34 -10.13
N GLU A 326 13.71 -33.95 -11.21
CA GLU A 326 12.42 -33.26 -11.20
C GLU A 326 11.48 -33.90 -12.22
N LEU A 327 10.18 -33.85 -11.92
CA LEU A 327 9.14 -34.35 -12.80
C LEU A 327 8.44 -33.18 -13.49
N ASN A 328 8.42 -33.19 -14.81
CA ASN A 328 7.60 -32.26 -15.58
C ASN A 328 6.33 -32.94 -16.07
N LEU A 329 5.22 -32.21 -16.10
CA LEU A 329 3.98 -32.65 -16.69
C LEU A 329 3.80 -32.05 -18.09
N LEU A 330 3.69 -32.91 -19.10
CA LEU A 330 3.32 -32.50 -20.46
C LEU A 330 1.81 -32.55 -20.65
N ILE A 331 1.22 -31.45 -21.08
CA ILE A 331 -0.18 -31.40 -21.55
C ILE A 331 -0.19 -31.56 -23.06
N ILE A 332 -0.91 -32.57 -23.53
CA ILE A 332 -0.96 -32.95 -24.95
C ILE A 332 -2.38 -32.71 -25.48
N LYS A 333 -2.48 -31.96 -26.59
CA LYS A 333 -3.73 -31.74 -27.32
C LYS A 333 -3.60 -32.21 -28.75
N GLU A 334 -4.50 -33.07 -29.21
CA GLU A 334 -4.46 -33.58 -30.59
C GLU A 334 -3.07 -34.09 -31.04
N ARG A 335 -2.32 -34.72 -30.12
CA ARG A 335 -0.90 -35.15 -30.26
C ARG A 335 0.17 -34.05 -30.26
N ARG A 336 -0.17 -32.77 -30.13
CA ARG A 336 0.77 -31.64 -29.96
C ARG A 336 1.11 -31.46 -28.48
N VAL A 337 2.37 -31.24 -28.14
CA VAL A 337 2.78 -30.86 -26.78
C VAL A 337 2.49 -29.37 -26.60
N CYS A 338 1.46 -29.06 -25.80
CA CYS A 338 0.97 -27.69 -25.64
C CYS A 338 1.55 -26.97 -24.44
N LYS A 339 1.89 -27.70 -23.38
CA LYS A 339 2.60 -27.16 -22.22
C LYS A 339 3.55 -28.20 -21.65
N ASN A 340 4.73 -27.73 -21.22
CA ASN A 340 5.69 -28.46 -20.39
C ASN A 340 5.73 -27.75 -19.03
N ILE A 341 5.10 -28.36 -18.02
CA ILE A 341 4.87 -27.73 -16.72
C ILE A 341 5.92 -28.27 -15.75
N MET A 342 6.85 -27.41 -15.35
CA MET A 342 7.83 -27.72 -14.30
C MET A 342 7.22 -27.57 -12.90
N ARG A 343 7.90 -28.12 -11.90
CA ARG A 343 7.55 -27.90 -10.50
C ARG A 343 7.64 -26.41 -10.17
N SER A 344 6.61 -25.91 -9.53
CA SER A 344 6.57 -24.52 -9.03
C SER A 344 6.50 -24.54 -7.51
N PHE A 345 6.99 -23.47 -6.91
CA PHE A 345 7.00 -23.25 -5.48
C PHE A 345 6.62 -21.80 -5.22
N VAL A 346 5.86 -21.56 -4.15
CA VAL A 346 5.63 -20.21 -3.64
C VAL A 346 5.90 -20.26 -2.16
N MET A 347 6.51 -19.22 -1.62
CA MET A 347 6.68 -19.11 -0.17
C MET A 347 5.31 -18.83 0.44
N GLU A 348 4.92 -19.66 1.41
CA GLU A 348 3.78 -19.36 2.28
C GLU A 348 4.17 -18.25 3.23
N ALA A 349 3.30 -17.25 3.38
CA ALA A 349 3.55 -16.14 4.28
C ALA A 349 2.73 -16.24 5.56
N GLY A 350 3.39 -15.94 6.68
CA GLY A 350 2.77 -15.73 7.98
C GLY A 350 2.57 -14.25 8.32
N LEU A 351 2.48 -13.35 7.33
CA LEU A 351 2.34 -11.91 7.58
C LEU A 351 0.87 -11.48 7.44
N GLU A 352 0.24 -11.16 8.57
CA GLU A 352 -1.07 -10.52 8.57
C GLU A 352 -1.00 -9.11 7.94
N TYR A 353 -1.93 -8.86 7.01
CA TYR A 353 -2.15 -7.52 6.49
C TYR A 353 -2.66 -6.62 7.63
N SER A 354 -1.99 -5.51 7.85
CA SER A 354 -2.42 -4.49 8.79
C SER A 354 -1.88 -3.17 8.28
N ASN A 355 -2.66 -2.51 7.43
CA ASN A 355 -2.67 -1.06 7.49
C ASN A 355 -3.61 -0.75 8.64
N LYS A 356 -3.05 -0.26 9.74
CA LYS A 356 -3.82 -0.11 10.98
C LYS A 356 -4.94 0.92 10.76
N VAL A 357 -6.13 0.42 10.47
CA VAL A 357 -7.36 1.20 10.51
C VAL A 357 -7.63 1.46 11.97
N GLU A 358 -7.76 2.73 12.32
CA GLU A 358 -8.01 3.17 13.69
C GLU A 358 -9.23 4.10 13.71
N LEU A 359 -9.82 4.22 14.90
CA LEU A 359 -10.78 5.26 15.21
C LEU A 359 -10.27 6.65 14.77
N LEU A 360 -11.14 7.41 14.12
CA LEU A 360 -10.88 8.80 13.76
C LEU A 360 -11.49 9.75 14.78
N ALA A 361 -10.78 10.86 15.02
CA ALA A 361 -11.35 12.04 15.66
C ALA A 361 -11.76 13.05 14.59
N ASP A 362 -12.85 13.77 14.82
CA ASP A 362 -13.25 14.91 14.01
C ASP A 362 -12.25 16.06 14.18
N THR A 363 -11.51 16.33 13.11
CA THR A 363 -10.44 17.34 13.07
C THR A 363 -10.78 18.58 12.22
N ILE A 364 -12.00 18.72 11.69
CA ILE A 364 -12.36 19.83 10.78
C ILE A 364 -12.73 21.08 11.58
N SER A 365 -12.08 22.22 11.36
CA SER A 365 -12.47 23.49 12.00
C SER A 365 -13.16 24.36 10.96
N ALA A 366 -14.48 24.53 11.06
CA ALA A 366 -15.15 25.60 10.35
C ALA A 366 -15.18 26.85 11.25
N GLY A 367 -14.58 27.96 10.80
CA GLY A 367 -14.88 29.30 11.31
C GLY A 367 -14.18 29.79 12.60
N ALA A 368 -13.54 28.93 13.40
CA ALA A 368 -12.78 29.37 14.58
C ALA A 368 -11.26 29.34 14.36
N GLY A 369 -10.59 30.44 14.72
CA GLY A 369 -9.13 30.53 14.77
C GLY A 369 -8.53 29.57 15.82
N LYS A 370 -7.21 29.41 15.79
CA LYS A 370 -6.50 28.53 16.73
C LYS A 370 -6.65 29.05 18.16
N TYR A 371 -7.25 28.26 19.05
CA TYR A 371 -7.37 28.59 20.46
C TYR A 371 -6.01 28.58 21.15
N MET A 372 -5.77 29.60 21.98
CA MET A 372 -4.68 29.65 22.95
C MET A 372 -5.25 30.18 24.26
N PRO A 373 -4.93 29.56 25.42
CA PRO A 373 -5.30 30.10 26.73
C PRO A 373 -4.80 31.54 26.84
N GLN A 374 -5.71 32.49 27.09
CA GLN A 374 -5.38 33.88 27.32
C GLN A 374 -5.56 34.18 28.81
N VAL A 375 -4.49 34.65 29.44
CA VAL A 375 -4.53 35.12 30.82
C VAL A 375 -5.07 36.56 30.78
N SER A 376 -6.37 36.71 30.97
CA SER A 376 -7.01 38.02 31.08
C SER A 376 -7.68 38.19 32.44
N ALA A 377 -7.78 39.44 32.89
CA ALA A 377 -8.57 39.79 34.06
C ALA A 377 -10.07 39.57 33.75
N ASN A 378 -10.75 38.85 34.63
CA ASN A 378 -12.18 38.56 34.52
C ASN A 378 -12.90 39.05 35.78
N LYS A 379 -14.16 39.44 35.62
CA LYS A 379 -15.01 39.87 36.73
C LYS A 379 -15.91 38.72 37.18
N ILE A 380 -15.97 38.50 38.49
CA ILE A 380 -16.81 37.51 39.15
C ILE A 380 -17.65 38.25 40.19
N ASN A 381 -18.97 38.05 40.17
CA ASN A 381 -19.89 38.72 41.07
C ASN A 381 -20.70 37.70 41.86
N PHE A 382 -20.87 37.92 43.16
CA PHE A 382 -21.74 37.11 44.02
C PHE A 382 -22.13 37.87 45.29
N ASN A 383 -23.19 37.40 45.95
CA ASN A 383 -23.74 38.04 47.13
C ASN A 383 -23.51 37.18 48.37
N ILE A 384 -23.13 37.82 49.49
CA ILE A 384 -22.98 37.18 50.80
C ILE A 384 -24.05 37.74 51.75
N PRO A 385 -25.07 36.98 52.14
CA PRO A 385 -26.09 37.45 53.09
C PRO A 385 -25.50 37.63 54.49
N PHE A 386 -25.99 38.61 55.24
CA PHE A 386 -25.54 38.92 56.59
C PHE A 386 -26.53 38.47 57.67
N GLU A 387 -26.05 37.61 58.55
CA GLU A 387 -26.78 37.17 59.73
C GLU A 387 -26.82 38.25 60.82
N LYS A 388 -27.91 38.28 61.60
CA LYS A 388 -28.07 39.18 62.73
C LYS A 388 -26.98 38.90 63.78
N SER A 389 -26.32 39.95 64.26
CA SER A 389 -25.24 39.89 65.27
C SER A 389 -23.92 39.20 64.83
N LYS A 390 -23.82 38.68 63.61
CA LYS A 390 -22.57 38.13 63.06
C LYS A 390 -21.72 39.24 62.46
N VAL A 391 -20.48 39.38 62.94
CA VAL A 391 -19.49 40.36 62.43
C VAL A 391 -18.29 39.65 61.80
N ASN A 392 -17.85 38.56 62.43
CA ASN A 392 -16.70 37.78 61.99
C ASN A 392 -17.15 36.65 61.05
N TYR A 393 -16.67 36.69 59.82
CA TYR A 393 -16.83 35.63 58.81
C TYR A 393 -15.58 34.77 58.78
N LYS A 394 -15.78 33.46 58.71
CA LYS A 394 -14.73 32.44 58.59
C LYS A 394 -14.77 31.82 57.19
N ALA A 395 -13.72 31.07 56.85
CA ALA A 395 -13.67 30.33 55.59
C ALA A 395 -14.95 29.49 55.35
N GLN A 396 -15.45 28.80 56.38
CA GLN A 396 -16.68 27.98 56.30
C GLN A 396 -17.93 28.74 55.83
N ASP A 397 -17.98 30.07 56.03
CA ASP A 397 -19.11 30.91 55.62
C ASP A 397 -19.02 31.36 54.15
N VAL A 398 -17.81 31.50 53.61
CA VAL A 398 -17.54 32.05 52.27
C VAL A 398 -17.23 30.96 51.24
N GLU A 399 -16.55 29.88 51.66
CA GLU A 399 -16.18 28.75 50.80
C GLU A 399 -17.35 28.14 50.01
N PRO A 400 -18.55 27.93 50.60
CA PRO A 400 -19.67 27.36 49.85
C PRO A 400 -20.10 28.24 48.67
N LEU A 401 -20.08 29.55 48.84
CA LEU A 401 -20.43 30.53 47.81
C LEU A 401 -19.38 30.54 46.69
N LEU A 402 -18.10 30.49 47.06
CA LEU A 402 -17.02 30.45 46.07
C LEU A 402 -17.01 29.15 45.25
N LYS A 403 -17.37 28.02 45.87
CA LYS A 403 -17.51 26.73 45.16
C LYS A 403 -18.69 26.71 44.19
N GLN A 404 -19.76 27.47 44.46
CA GLN A 404 -20.91 27.55 43.56
C GLN A 404 -20.60 28.27 42.24
N LEU A 405 -19.52 29.06 42.19
CA LEU A 405 -19.11 29.79 40.98
C LEU A 405 -18.58 28.86 39.88
N ASP A 406 -18.15 27.62 40.22
CA ASP A 406 -17.61 26.64 39.27
C ASP A 406 -16.45 27.21 38.42
N GLU A 407 -15.60 28.02 39.06
CA GLU A 407 -14.47 28.69 38.42
C GLU A 407 -13.14 27.93 38.64
N PRO A 408 -12.24 27.87 37.64
CA PRO A 408 -10.93 27.25 37.77
C PRO A 408 -10.03 28.09 38.69
N ASP A 409 -8.87 27.56 39.08
CA ASP A 409 -7.95 28.28 39.98
C ASP A 409 -7.64 29.70 39.48
N TYR A 410 -7.75 30.67 40.39
CA TYR A 410 -7.56 32.09 40.10
C TYR A 410 -6.84 32.81 41.24
N ILE A 411 -6.22 33.94 40.89
CA ILE A 411 -5.64 34.92 41.81
C ILE A 411 -6.55 36.14 41.79
N ILE A 412 -6.90 36.65 42.98
CA ILE A 412 -7.75 37.82 43.15
C ILE A 412 -6.87 39.06 43.10
N ASN A 413 -7.12 39.93 42.10
CA ASN A 413 -6.38 41.18 41.94
C ASN A 413 -7.04 42.32 42.72
N GLU A 414 -8.36 42.43 42.59
CA GLU A 414 -9.16 43.50 43.20
C GLU A 414 -10.49 42.94 43.70
N VAL A 415 -10.93 43.42 44.86
CA VAL A 415 -12.26 43.13 45.42
C VAL A 415 -12.95 44.44 45.75
N ASN A 416 -14.11 44.63 45.14
CA ASN A 416 -15.04 45.70 45.42
C ASN A 416 -16.21 45.11 46.23
N ILE A 417 -16.35 45.50 47.50
CA ILE A 417 -17.45 45.07 48.36
C ILE A 417 -18.38 46.24 48.60
N THR A 418 -19.64 46.11 48.17
CA THR A 418 -20.72 47.01 48.60
C THR A 418 -21.53 46.31 49.67
N ALA A 419 -21.33 46.72 50.92
CA ALA A 419 -22.01 46.14 52.08
C ALA A 419 -23.29 46.92 52.40
N TYR A 420 -24.43 46.27 52.18
CA TYR A 420 -25.75 46.82 52.40
C TYR A 420 -26.21 46.57 53.84
N SER A 421 -26.61 47.65 54.52
CA SER A 421 -27.38 47.55 55.76
C SER A 421 -28.87 47.66 55.46
N SER A 422 -29.65 46.96 56.26
CA SER A 422 -31.05 47.26 56.45
C SER A 422 -31.19 48.64 57.11
N ILE A 423 -32.40 49.20 57.04
CA ILE A 423 -32.62 50.60 57.40
C ILE A 423 -32.69 50.81 58.91
N GLU A 424 -32.84 49.76 59.71
CA GLU A 424 -32.86 49.84 61.17
C GLU A 424 -31.46 50.07 61.77
N GLY A 425 -31.29 51.14 62.54
CA GLY A 425 -30.04 51.49 63.21
C GLY A 425 -29.59 52.91 62.90
N SER A 426 -28.62 53.43 63.67
CA SER A 426 -28.02 54.72 63.35
C SER A 426 -27.01 54.55 62.20
N GLU A 427 -26.99 55.53 61.28
CA GLU A 427 -26.14 55.53 60.08
C GLU A 427 -24.67 55.20 60.42
N GLU A 428 -24.13 55.85 61.46
CA GLU A 428 -22.75 55.64 61.93
C GLU A 428 -22.48 54.21 62.43
N LYS A 429 -23.42 53.61 63.18
CA LYS A 429 -23.26 52.26 63.73
C LYS A 429 -23.40 51.20 62.65
N ASN A 430 -24.34 51.40 61.72
CA ASN A 430 -24.54 50.52 60.58
C ASN A 430 -23.35 50.58 59.63
N ALA A 431 -22.85 51.78 59.31
CA ALA A 431 -21.65 51.95 58.49
C ALA A 431 -20.43 51.25 59.11
N GLN A 432 -20.18 51.43 60.41
CA GLN A 432 -19.07 50.76 61.08
C GLN A 432 -19.22 49.23 61.07
N LEU A 433 -20.42 48.73 61.42
CA LEU A 433 -20.71 47.29 61.44
C LEU A 433 -20.52 46.64 60.05
N GLN A 434 -21.01 47.29 58.99
CA GLN A 434 -20.88 46.75 57.63
C GLN A 434 -19.45 46.82 57.11
N LYS A 435 -18.70 47.85 57.49
CA LYS A 435 -17.27 47.94 57.21
C LYS A 435 -16.49 46.81 57.90
N ASP A 436 -16.77 46.53 59.17
CA ASP A 436 -16.11 45.46 59.92
C ASP A 436 -16.41 44.08 59.31
N ARG A 437 -17.65 43.85 58.86
CA ARG A 437 -18.05 42.63 58.15
C ARG A 437 -17.33 42.48 56.81
N ALA A 438 -17.33 43.52 55.99
CA ALA A 438 -16.64 43.53 54.70
C ALA A 438 -15.13 43.29 54.87
N GLN A 439 -14.50 43.90 55.89
CA GLN A 439 -13.10 43.64 56.23
C GLN A 439 -12.88 42.19 56.69
N SER A 440 -13.81 41.61 57.44
CA SER A 440 -13.72 40.20 57.81
C SER A 440 -13.78 39.27 56.59
N ILE A 441 -14.60 39.59 55.58
CA ILE A 441 -14.67 38.84 54.33
C ILE A 441 -13.37 38.99 53.54
N VAL A 442 -12.84 40.22 53.41
CA VAL A 442 -11.56 40.48 52.76
C VAL A 442 -10.44 39.63 53.39
N LYS A 443 -10.34 39.58 54.72
CA LYS A 443 -9.33 38.74 55.41
C LYS A 443 -9.45 37.26 55.07
N VAL A 444 -10.68 36.75 54.90
CA VAL A 444 -10.91 35.37 54.46
C VAL A 444 -10.40 35.19 53.02
N LEU A 445 -10.69 36.13 52.12
CA LEU A 445 -10.23 36.08 50.73
C LEU A 445 -8.70 36.20 50.61
N GLU A 446 -8.08 37.11 51.37
CA GLU A 446 -6.62 37.28 51.43
C GLU A 446 -5.93 36.01 51.92
N SER A 447 -6.50 35.31 52.91
CA SER A 447 -5.90 34.07 53.44
C SER A 447 -5.77 32.93 52.42
N ARG A 448 -6.46 33.03 51.28
CA ARG A 448 -6.43 32.03 50.19
C ARG A 448 -5.27 32.22 49.22
N GLN A 449 -4.59 33.38 49.25
CA GLN A 449 -3.53 33.70 48.31
C GLN A 449 -2.34 34.36 49.01
N LYS A 450 -1.19 34.39 48.32
CA LYS A 450 0.01 35.05 48.83
C LYS A 450 0.08 36.53 48.45
N ASP A 451 -0.53 36.89 47.32
CA ASP A 451 -0.51 38.25 46.80
C ASP A 451 -1.54 39.14 47.50
N ASN A 452 -1.18 40.41 47.70
CA ASN A 452 -2.09 41.37 48.31
C ASN A 452 -3.27 41.70 47.37
N ILE A 453 -4.46 41.83 47.96
CA ILE A 453 -5.69 42.18 47.23
C ILE A 453 -5.89 43.69 47.29
N LYS A 454 -6.15 44.34 46.16
CA LYS A 454 -6.63 45.73 46.16
C LYS A 454 -8.09 45.75 46.61
N THR A 455 -8.41 46.43 47.71
CA THR A 455 -9.76 46.37 48.29
C THR A 455 -10.44 47.74 48.27
N ASN A 456 -11.68 47.78 47.78
CA ASN A 456 -12.56 48.94 47.90
C ASN A 456 -13.83 48.51 48.64
N ILE A 457 -14.11 49.13 49.77
CA ILE A 457 -15.28 48.81 50.60
C ILE A 457 -16.17 50.05 50.67
N ILE A 458 -17.41 49.90 50.22
CA ILE A 458 -18.44 50.94 50.29
C ILE A 458 -19.60 50.39 51.13
N THR A 459 -20.13 51.21 52.02
CA THR A 459 -21.32 50.89 52.81
C THR A 459 -22.50 51.72 52.33
N LYS A 460 -23.65 51.09 52.14
CA LYS A 460 -24.90 51.75 51.75
C LYS A 460 -26.06 51.21 52.57
N ASP A 461 -27.05 52.03 52.85
CA ASP A 461 -28.36 51.51 53.22
C ASP A 461 -29.06 50.92 51.99
N ASN A 462 -29.99 50.00 52.22
CA ASN A 462 -30.77 49.35 51.18
C ASN A 462 -32.18 49.95 51.09
N TRP A 463 -32.28 51.28 51.09
CA TRP A 463 -33.55 52.00 51.14
C TRP A 463 -34.49 51.66 50.00
N GLU A 464 -33.99 51.53 48.77
CA GLU A 464 -34.81 51.20 47.60
C GLU A 464 -35.45 49.80 47.73
N MET A 465 -34.68 48.80 48.18
CA MET A 465 -35.21 47.46 48.44
C MET A 465 -36.22 47.48 49.58
N PHE A 466 -35.98 48.27 50.63
CA PHE A 466 -36.94 48.46 51.71
C PHE A 466 -38.27 49.05 51.22
N GLN A 467 -38.24 50.10 50.40
CA GLN A 467 -39.44 50.71 49.84
C GLN A 467 -40.25 49.73 48.98
N ASN A 468 -39.59 48.80 48.30
CA ASN A 468 -40.28 47.77 47.52
C ASN A 468 -40.86 46.67 48.41
N ASP A 469 -40.09 46.15 49.35
CA ASP A 469 -40.50 45.08 50.25
C ASP A 469 -41.64 45.51 51.21
N ILE A 470 -41.63 46.77 51.68
CA ILE A 470 -42.58 47.23 52.70
C ILE A 470 -43.98 47.50 52.14
N LYS A 471 -44.12 47.79 50.84
CA LYS A 471 -45.41 48.05 50.15
C LYS A 471 -46.38 46.87 50.24
N GLU A 472 -45.84 45.66 50.32
CA GLU A 472 -46.64 44.43 50.41
C GLU A 472 -46.98 44.06 51.87
N THR A 473 -46.61 44.91 52.83
CA THR A 473 -46.87 44.69 54.26
C THR A 473 -47.95 45.63 54.78
N LYS A 474 -48.42 45.38 56.01
CA LYS A 474 -49.34 46.29 56.73
C LYS A 474 -48.75 47.68 57.05
N TYR A 475 -47.46 47.90 56.73
CA TYR A 475 -46.74 49.16 56.94
C TYR A 475 -46.38 49.85 55.62
N ALA A 476 -47.15 49.62 54.54
CA ALA A 476 -46.91 50.18 53.22
C ALA A 476 -46.69 51.71 53.21
N GLU A 477 -47.33 52.41 54.16
CA GLU A 477 -47.15 53.85 54.43
C GLU A 477 -45.70 54.28 54.70
N LEU A 478 -44.82 53.36 55.12
CA LEU A 478 -43.40 53.65 55.32
C LEU A 478 -42.60 53.78 54.02
N ALA A 479 -43.11 53.27 52.89
CA ALA A 479 -42.45 53.40 51.59
C ALA A 479 -42.43 54.85 51.07
N GLU A 480 -43.41 55.65 51.48
CA GLU A 480 -43.58 57.05 51.05
C GLU A 480 -42.89 58.05 51.97
N LYS A 481 -42.34 57.57 53.10
CA LYS A 481 -41.60 58.38 54.06
C LYS A 481 -40.15 58.61 53.61
N THR A 482 -39.49 59.60 54.19
CA THR A 482 -38.02 59.68 54.12
C THR A 482 -37.39 58.56 54.95
N ILE A 483 -36.15 58.18 54.63
CA ILE A 483 -35.41 57.14 55.37
C ILE A 483 -35.42 57.38 56.89
N LYS A 484 -35.29 58.65 57.31
CA LYS A 484 -35.26 59.05 58.72
C LYS A 484 -36.63 58.88 59.39
N GLU A 485 -37.71 59.27 58.71
CA GLU A 485 -39.07 59.10 59.24
C GLU A 485 -39.46 57.62 59.35
N ALA A 486 -39.04 56.79 58.40
CA ALA A 486 -39.23 55.34 58.47
C ALA A 486 -38.43 54.74 59.62
N GLN A 487 -37.15 55.12 59.78
CA GLN A 487 -36.31 54.72 60.91
C GLN A 487 -36.90 55.10 62.27
N ASP A 488 -37.41 56.32 62.39
CA ASP A 488 -38.02 56.85 63.61
C ASP A 488 -39.30 56.07 63.95
N TYR A 489 -40.15 55.81 62.94
CA TYR A 489 -41.38 55.02 63.12
C TYR A 489 -41.07 53.60 63.60
N ILE A 490 -40.12 52.91 62.95
CA ILE A 490 -39.76 51.53 63.32
C ILE A 490 -39.25 51.48 64.77
N ARG A 491 -38.44 52.48 65.17
CA ARG A 491 -37.86 52.59 66.52
C ARG A 491 -38.90 52.90 67.58
N GLU A 492 -39.79 53.86 67.34
CA GLU A 492 -40.82 54.30 68.29
C GLU A 492 -41.89 53.23 68.49
N LYS A 493 -42.33 52.58 67.41
CA LYS A 493 -43.36 51.54 67.44
C LYS A 493 -42.82 50.15 67.80
N ARG A 494 -41.50 49.99 67.88
CA ARG A 494 -40.81 48.73 68.21
C ARG A 494 -41.19 47.54 67.30
N ILE A 495 -41.46 47.82 66.03
CA ILE A 495 -41.93 46.82 65.04
C ILE A 495 -40.78 46.06 64.34
N HIS A 496 -39.55 46.17 64.84
CA HIS A 496 -38.36 45.55 64.25
C HIS A 496 -38.51 44.04 64.06
N GLU A 497 -39.14 43.34 65.02
CA GLU A 497 -39.33 41.88 64.95
C GLU A 497 -40.34 41.49 63.86
N GLU A 498 -41.37 42.31 63.66
CA GLU A 498 -42.39 42.08 62.63
C GLU A 498 -41.84 42.31 61.21
N LEU A 499 -40.87 43.21 61.08
CA LEU A 499 -40.22 43.53 59.80
C LEU A 499 -38.98 42.68 59.50
N GLU A 500 -38.49 41.87 60.45
CA GLU A 500 -37.30 41.03 60.26
C GLU A 500 -37.35 40.12 59.00
N PRO A 501 -38.51 39.54 58.58
CA PRO A 501 -38.58 38.76 57.34
C PRO A 501 -38.17 39.50 56.06
N ILE A 502 -38.30 40.83 56.03
CA ILE A 502 -37.86 41.68 54.91
C ILE A 502 -36.50 42.32 55.20
N LEU A 503 -36.28 42.82 56.42
CA LEU A 503 -35.04 43.50 56.82
C LEU A 503 -33.83 42.55 56.74
N SER A 504 -34.02 41.27 57.05
CA SER A 504 -32.95 40.27 56.94
C SER A 504 -32.44 40.08 55.51
N LYS A 505 -33.31 40.18 54.50
CA LYS A 505 -32.94 40.06 53.08
C LYS A 505 -32.20 41.28 52.56
N GLN A 506 -32.35 42.42 53.22
CA GLN A 506 -31.71 43.68 52.86
C GLN A 506 -30.26 43.77 53.34
N ARG A 507 -29.83 42.86 54.23
CA ARG A 507 -28.46 42.80 54.77
C ARG A 507 -27.62 41.82 53.97
N TYR A 508 -26.78 42.31 53.08
CA TYR A 508 -25.83 41.50 52.31
C TYR A 508 -24.64 42.31 51.85
N ALA A 509 -23.54 41.63 51.51
CA ALA A 509 -22.46 42.19 50.73
C ALA A 509 -22.61 41.77 49.27
N ASP A 510 -22.60 42.74 48.37
CA ASP A 510 -22.35 42.51 46.95
C ASP A 510 -20.83 42.54 46.72
N VAL A 511 -20.28 41.45 46.21
CA VAL A 511 -18.84 41.26 46.03
C VAL A 511 -18.54 41.14 44.54
N GLU A 512 -17.89 42.17 43.99
CA GLU A 512 -17.28 42.12 42.65
C GLU A 512 -15.79 41.85 42.79
N MET A 513 -15.33 40.76 42.22
CA MET A 513 -13.93 40.35 42.18
C MET A 513 -13.38 40.55 40.78
N THR A 514 -12.22 41.18 40.65
CA THR A 514 -11.40 41.08 39.44
C THR A 514 -10.33 40.03 39.68
N VAL A 515 -10.39 38.93 38.92
CA VAL A 515 -9.48 37.79 39.07
C VAL A 515 -8.69 37.53 37.80
N THR A 516 -7.53 36.92 37.96
CA THR A 516 -6.72 36.38 36.87
C THR A 516 -6.59 34.87 37.06
N TYR A 517 -6.94 34.08 36.05
CA TYR A 517 -6.83 32.63 36.15
C TYR A 517 -5.36 32.19 36.22
N ASP A 518 -5.07 31.30 37.16
CA ASP A 518 -3.77 30.68 37.30
C ASP A 518 -3.70 29.46 36.39
N ILE A 519 -2.99 29.60 35.26
CA ILE A 519 -2.78 28.53 34.28
C ILE A 519 -1.41 27.87 34.43
N THR A 520 -0.74 28.01 35.57
CA THR A 520 0.59 27.42 35.78
C THR A 520 0.52 25.90 35.98
N GLY A 521 1.47 25.19 35.36
CA GLY A 521 1.59 23.74 35.49
C GLY A 521 0.30 22.99 35.13
N ASP A 522 -0.14 22.12 36.03
CA ASP A 522 -1.33 21.27 35.84
C ASP A 522 -2.65 22.04 35.81
N LYS A 523 -2.69 23.32 36.23
CA LYS A 523 -3.91 24.13 36.29
C LYS A 523 -4.42 24.53 34.91
N GLU A 524 -3.53 24.62 33.91
CA GLU A 524 -3.89 24.92 32.52
C GLU A 524 -4.94 23.93 31.97
N GLN A 525 -4.89 22.66 32.37
CA GLN A 525 -5.83 21.65 31.90
C GLN A 525 -7.24 21.84 32.48
N VAL A 526 -7.34 22.21 33.75
CA VAL A 526 -8.62 22.50 34.42
C VAL A 526 -9.22 23.76 33.82
N PHE A 527 -8.40 24.78 33.59
CA PHE A 527 -8.79 26.00 32.90
C PHE A 527 -9.33 25.70 31.48
N ALA A 528 -8.61 24.91 30.68
CA ALA A 528 -9.04 24.55 29.32
C ALA A 528 -10.38 23.80 29.32
N ALA A 529 -10.59 22.87 30.26
CA ALA A 529 -11.87 22.17 30.40
C ALA A 529 -13.02 23.10 30.82
N SER A 530 -12.76 24.04 31.74
CA SER A 530 -13.77 25.05 32.14
C SER A 530 -14.14 25.94 30.97
N MET A 531 -13.16 26.43 30.20
CA MET A 531 -13.42 27.23 29.00
C MET A 531 -14.18 26.44 27.92
N PHE A 532 -13.86 25.15 27.75
CA PHE A 532 -14.62 24.26 26.89
C PHE A 532 -16.09 24.16 27.33
N ASN A 533 -16.34 23.88 28.62
CA ASN A 533 -17.68 23.78 29.17
C ASN A 533 -18.47 25.10 29.06
N LYS A 534 -17.80 26.26 29.22
CA LYS A 534 -18.41 27.58 28.99
C LYS A 534 -18.80 27.76 27.52
N ALA A 535 -17.98 27.31 26.56
CA ALA A 535 -18.33 27.34 25.14
C ALA A 535 -19.52 26.42 24.83
N ILE A 536 -19.57 25.22 25.43
CA ILE A 536 -20.72 24.30 25.33
C ILE A 536 -22.01 24.94 25.87
N LYS A 537 -21.97 25.52 27.08
CA LYS A 537 -23.11 26.23 27.70
C LYS A 537 -23.63 27.37 26.82
N LYS A 538 -22.72 28.08 26.13
CA LYS A 538 -23.04 29.15 25.18
C LYS A 538 -23.43 28.66 23.78
N ARG A 539 -23.36 27.35 23.51
CA ARG A 539 -23.55 26.73 22.19
C ARG A 539 -22.62 27.28 21.10
N ASP A 540 -21.42 27.73 21.48
CA ASP A 540 -20.39 28.15 20.55
C ASP A 540 -19.57 26.93 20.10
N LEU A 541 -20.14 26.17 19.15
CA LEU A 541 -19.53 24.92 18.65
C LEU A 541 -18.15 25.14 18.01
N PRO A 542 -17.93 26.17 17.17
CA PRO A 542 -16.60 26.44 16.61
C PRO A 542 -15.54 26.65 17.71
N LEU A 543 -15.85 27.44 18.73
CA LEU A 543 -14.94 27.67 19.85
C LEU A 543 -14.74 26.39 20.67
N ALA A 544 -15.81 25.67 21.02
CA ALA A 544 -15.72 24.42 21.77
C ALA A 544 -14.82 23.41 21.06
N LEU A 545 -14.98 23.24 19.74
CA LEU A 545 -14.15 22.36 18.93
C LEU A 545 -12.68 22.83 18.88
N SER A 546 -12.45 24.15 18.78
CA SER A 546 -11.09 24.71 18.80
C SER A 546 -10.37 24.45 20.12
N ILE A 547 -11.09 24.54 21.26
CA ILE A 547 -10.56 24.24 22.60
C ILE A 547 -10.33 22.73 22.74
N GLN A 548 -11.26 21.89 22.28
CA GLN A 548 -11.09 20.44 22.31
C GLN A 548 -9.84 20.01 21.52
N LYS A 549 -9.59 20.59 20.34
CA LYS A 549 -8.36 20.34 19.57
C LYS A 549 -7.09 20.76 20.29
N PHE A 550 -7.14 21.87 21.03
CA PHE A 550 -6.04 22.28 21.88
C PHE A 550 -5.78 21.25 22.98
N ILE A 551 -6.83 20.73 23.62
CA ILE A 551 -6.76 19.64 24.61
C ILE A 551 -6.16 18.38 23.98
N PHE A 552 -6.60 17.96 22.79
CA PHE A 552 -6.02 16.85 22.03
C PHE A 552 -4.51 17.00 21.87
N LYS A 553 -4.06 18.17 21.41
CA LYS A 553 -2.63 18.44 21.22
C LYS A 553 -1.85 18.30 22.54
N LYS A 554 -2.37 18.86 23.63
CA LYS A 554 -1.73 18.78 24.95
C LYS A 554 -1.69 17.35 25.49
N ILE A 555 -2.71 16.53 25.24
CA ILE A 555 -2.73 15.10 25.60
C ILE A 555 -1.68 14.33 24.78
N MET A 556 -1.64 14.52 23.46
CA MET A 556 -0.64 13.87 22.59
C MET A 556 0.80 14.27 22.95
N ASP A 557 1.00 15.53 23.36
CA ASP A 557 2.28 16.05 23.88
C ASP A 557 2.60 15.55 25.30
N LYS A 558 1.74 14.70 25.91
CA LYS A 558 1.82 14.20 27.29
C LYS A 558 1.86 15.30 28.37
N LYS A 559 1.29 16.47 28.06
CA LYS A 559 1.18 17.61 28.99
C LYS A 559 -0.11 17.56 29.80
N TYR A 560 -1.20 17.06 29.21
CA TYR A 560 -2.48 16.85 29.90
C TYR A 560 -2.70 15.37 30.15
N ASN A 561 -3.43 15.06 31.23
CA ASN A 561 -3.80 13.69 31.58
C ASN A 561 -5.32 13.48 31.46
N VAL A 562 -5.78 12.29 31.82
CA VAL A 562 -7.18 11.89 31.64
C VAL A 562 -8.21 12.73 32.38
N LYS A 563 -7.81 13.44 33.44
CA LYS A 563 -8.72 14.30 34.21
C LYS A 563 -9.39 15.37 33.33
N VAL A 564 -8.67 15.92 32.34
CA VAL A 564 -9.23 16.93 31.45
C VAL A 564 -10.42 16.39 30.64
N VAL A 565 -10.42 15.10 30.31
CA VAL A 565 -11.47 14.43 29.54
C VAL A 565 -12.70 14.17 30.41
N GLU A 566 -12.47 13.77 31.66
CA GLU A 566 -13.52 13.56 32.67
C GLU A 566 -14.25 14.88 32.98
N LEU A 567 -13.56 16.02 32.95
CA LEU A 567 -14.13 17.35 33.16
C LEU A 567 -14.92 17.90 31.97
N MET A 568 -14.84 17.30 30.77
CA MET A 568 -15.61 17.75 29.61
C MET A 568 -17.08 17.32 29.73
N ASN A 569 -17.96 18.29 29.95
CA ASN A 569 -19.40 18.10 30.08
C ASN A 569 -20.09 18.43 28.76
N ILE A 570 -20.45 17.39 27.99
CA ILE A 570 -21.03 17.52 26.66
C ILE A 570 -22.46 16.95 26.69
N PRO A 571 -23.50 17.75 26.40
CA PRO A 571 -24.87 17.26 26.28
C PRO A 571 -25.02 16.21 25.18
N PHE A 572 -25.85 15.20 25.43
CA PHE A 572 -26.18 14.17 24.43
C PHE A 572 -27.23 14.69 23.44
N GLU A 573 -26.83 15.60 22.55
CA GLU A 573 -27.68 16.21 21.51
C GLU A 573 -26.98 16.16 20.15
N LYS A 574 -27.76 16.19 19.07
CA LYS A 574 -27.26 16.07 17.68
C LYS A 574 -26.13 17.05 17.36
N ASP A 575 -26.29 18.31 17.74
CA ASP A 575 -25.31 19.37 17.45
C ASP A 575 -23.94 19.13 18.12
N PHE A 576 -23.89 18.32 19.18
CA PHE A 576 -22.67 17.98 19.91
C PHE A 576 -22.12 16.59 19.56
N ALA A 577 -22.73 15.85 18.63
CA ALA A 577 -22.37 14.47 18.31
C ALA A 577 -20.89 14.32 17.92
N GLY A 578 -20.35 15.24 17.12
CA GLY A 578 -18.93 15.26 16.76
C GLY A 578 -17.99 15.46 17.97
N LEU A 579 -18.35 16.34 18.90
CA LEU A 579 -17.58 16.57 20.13
C LEU A 579 -17.64 15.36 21.08
N LEU A 580 -18.77 14.66 21.13
CA LEU A 580 -18.93 13.40 21.85
C LEU A 580 -18.06 12.28 21.23
N MET A 581 -18.03 12.18 19.90
CA MET A 581 -17.17 11.24 19.19
C MET A 581 -15.69 11.50 19.50
N ASN A 582 -15.28 12.77 19.53
CA ASN A 582 -13.93 13.17 19.93
C ASN A 582 -13.61 12.81 21.39
N LYS A 583 -14.58 12.95 22.30
CA LYS A 583 -14.42 12.53 23.70
C LYS A 583 -14.19 11.02 23.79
N LEU A 584 -15.00 10.20 23.12
CA LEU A 584 -14.81 8.75 23.08
C LEU A 584 -13.44 8.35 22.50
N TRP A 585 -13.00 9.06 21.45
CA TRP A 585 -11.67 8.86 20.88
C TRP A 585 -10.56 9.11 21.91
N LEU A 586 -10.65 10.21 22.68
CA LEU A 586 -9.69 10.55 23.74
C LEU A 586 -9.68 9.52 24.87
N GLU A 587 -10.85 9.06 25.29
CA GLU A 587 -10.99 8.01 26.31
C GLU A 587 -10.30 6.71 25.85
N LYS A 588 -10.46 6.34 24.58
CA LYS A 588 -9.76 5.20 23.97
C LYS A 588 -8.25 5.43 23.89
N TYR A 589 -7.80 6.59 23.42
CA TYR A 589 -6.37 6.92 23.29
C TYR A 589 -5.63 6.87 24.63
N LEU A 590 -6.30 7.23 25.71
CA LEU A 590 -5.79 7.20 27.08
C LEU A 590 -6.00 5.84 27.78
N ASN A 591 -6.38 4.78 27.04
CA ASN A 591 -6.64 3.43 27.53
C ASN A 591 -7.69 3.35 28.67
N LYS A 592 -8.70 4.24 28.68
CA LYS A 592 -9.84 4.14 29.60
C LYS A 592 -10.90 3.15 29.13
N ILE A 593 -10.96 2.91 27.82
CA ILE A 593 -11.94 2.04 27.18
C ILE A 593 -11.21 1.21 26.12
N GLU A 594 -11.51 -0.09 26.08
CA GLU A 594 -10.97 -1.03 25.09
C GLU A 594 -11.84 -1.07 23.82
N GLU A 595 -11.26 -1.53 22.71
CA GLU A 595 -11.99 -1.78 21.46
C GLU A 595 -12.90 -3.00 21.61
N ASN A 596 -14.10 -2.79 22.16
CA ASN A 596 -15.04 -3.84 22.50
C ASN A 596 -16.47 -3.48 22.09
N LYS A 597 -17.41 -4.40 22.36
CA LYS A 597 -18.84 -4.22 22.06
C LYS A 597 -19.49 -3.04 22.80
N GLU A 598 -18.96 -2.65 23.97
CA GLU A 598 -19.48 -1.50 24.73
C GLU A 598 -19.18 -0.19 24.00
N LEU A 599 -17.92 0.01 23.56
CA LEU A 599 -17.53 1.18 22.78
C LEU A 599 -18.30 1.25 21.47
N PHE A 600 -18.47 0.11 20.78
CA PHE A 600 -19.30 0.05 19.58
C PHE A 600 -20.76 0.44 19.85
N GLY A 601 -21.33 0.05 21.01
CA GLY A 601 -22.66 0.48 21.44
C GLY A 601 -22.77 2.01 21.57
N LYS A 602 -21.78 2.66 22.20
CA LYS A 602 -21.71 4.13 22.33
C LYS A 602 -21.60 4.82 20.97
N ILE A 603 -20.75 4.29 20.07
CA ILE A 603 -20.61 4.82 18.70
C ILE A 603 -21.90 4.62 17.91
N THR A 604 -22.60 3.50 18.08
CA THR A 604 -23.91 3.25 17.45
C THR A 604 -24.97 4.25 17.90
N GLN A 605 -24.99 4.62 19.19
CA GLN A 605 -25.86 5.67 19.69
C GLN A 605 -25.54 7.03 19.06
N LEU A 606 -24.27 7.39 18.91
CA LEU A 606 -23.86 8.62 18.22
C LEU A 606 -24.19 8.60 16.73
N HIS A 607 -24.01 7.47 16.05
CA HIS A 607 -24.39 7.29 14.65
C HIS A 607 -25.91 7.41 14.44
N THR A 608 -26.71 6.93 15.40
CA THR A 608 -28.17 7.12 15.39
C THR A 608 -28.53 8.59 15.60
N LEU A 609 -27.78 9.29 16.45
CA LEU A 609 -28.00 10.69 16.79
C LEU A 609 -27.65 11.63 15.63
N ASP A 610 -26.53 11.40 14.95
CA ASP A 610 -26.11 12.13 13.74
C ASP A 610 -25.46 11.21 12.69
N PRO A 611 -26.27 10.55 11.84
CA PRO A 611 -25.75 9.66 10.79
C PRO A 611 -25.04 10.42 9.66
N SER A 612 -25.20 11.75 9.59
CA SER A 612 -24.61 12.58 8.54
C SER A 612 -23.17 13.00 8.83
N ASN A 613 -22.70 12.83 10.07
CA ASN A 613 -21.33 13.15 10.43
C ASN A 613 -20.36 12.08 9.87
N PRO A 614 -19.40 12.46 9.01
CA PRO A 614 -18.54 11.50 8.32
C PRO A 614 -17.60 10.75 9.26
N TYR A 615 -17.15 11.35 10.36
CA TYR A 615 -16.27 10.71 11.33
C TYR A 615 -17.02 9.67 12.17
N ILE A 616 -18.25 9.98 12.56
CA ILE A 616 -19.12 9.04 13.27
C ILE A 616 -19.47 7.86 12.36
N GLN A 617 -19.85 8.14 11.10
CA GLN A 617 -20.15 7.11 10.11
C GLN A 617 -18.94 6.20 9.85
N TYR A 618 -17.74 6.77 9.68
CA TYR A 618 -16.50 6.01 9.54
C TYR A 618 -16.26 5.08 10.74
N ASN A 619 -16.32 5.63 11.96
CA ASN A 619 -16.07 4.87 13.18
C ASN A 619 -17.10 3.77 13.40
N TYR A 620 -18.37 4.01 13.05
CA TYR A 620 -19.41 3.00 13.06
C TYR A 620 -19.10 1.84 12.11
N ILE A 621 -18.76 2.15 10.84
CA ILE A 621 -18.42 1.13 9.84
C ILE A 621 -17.17 0.35 10.26
N TYR A 622 -16.15 1.03 10.77
CA TYR A 622 -14.93 0.40 11.28
C TYR A 622 -15.24 -0.67 12.33
N PHE A 623 -16.03 -0.34 13.36
CA PHE A 623 -16.40 -1.30 14.38
C PHE A 623 -17.35 -2.39 13.88
N ASP A 624 -18.25 -2.07 12.95
CA ASP A 624 -19.12 -3.08 12.32
C ASP A 624 -18.28 -4.11 11.52
N ILE A 625 -17.24 -3.65 10.82
CA ILE A 625 -16.27 -4.53 10.16
C ILE A 625 -15.47 -5.32 11.19
N LEU A 626 -15.08 -4.74 12.32
CA LEU A 626 -14.27 -5.44 13.31
C LEU A 626 -15.07 -6.51 14.08
N LEU A 627 -16.26 -6.16 14.57
CA LEU A 627 -16.96 -6.92 15.63
C LEU A 627 -18.22 -7.66 15.16
N SER A 628 -18.87 -7.22 14.09
CA SER A 628 -20.13 -7.82 13.66
C SER A 628 -19.91 -9.06 12.81
N ASP A 629 -20.89 -9.97 12.82
CA ASP A 629 -20.90 -11.09 11.89
C ASP A 629 -20.94 -10.60 10.43
N PHE A 630 -20.41 -11.42 9.53
CA PHE A 630 -20.29 -11.07 8.11
C PHE A 630 -21.65 -10.93 7.40
N GLY A 631 -22.70 -11.58 7.92
CA GLY A 631 -24.07 -11.45 7.43
C GLY A 631 -24.31 -12.13 6.09
N ASN A 632 -25.38 -11.74 5.40
CA ASN A 632 -25.73 -12.25 4.07
C ASN A 632 -25.35 -11.23 2.97
N GLU A 633 -25.55 -11.59 1.70
CA GLU A 633 -25.16 -10.70 0.59
C GLU A 633 -25.83 -9.31 0.61
N LYS A 634 -27.03 -9.20 1.19
CA LYS A 634 -27.70 -7.90 1.34
C LYS A 634 -26.91 -7.04 2.32
N THR A 635 -26.57 -7.58 3.49
CA THR A 635 -25.71 -6.91 4.48
C THR A 635 -24.38 -6.49 3.85
N MET A 636 -23.81 -7.34 3.00
CA MET A 636 -22.55 -7.02 2.33
C MET A 636 -22.67 -5.81 1.37
N ARG A 637 -23.77 -5.76 0.61
CA ARG A 637 -24.06 -4.65 -0.30
C ARG A 637 -24.35 -3.36 0.46
N ASP A 638 -25.07 -3.45 1.57
CA ASP A 638 -25.42 -2.29 2.39
C ASP A 638 -24.16 -1.68 3.05
N ARG A 639 -23.29 -2.51 3.62
CA ARG A 639 -21.96 -2.08 4.13
C ARG A 639 -21.11 -1.42 3.05
N GLN A 640 -21.07 -2.01 1.85
CA GLN A 640 -20.32 -1.42 0.75
C GLN A 640 -20.86 -0.03 0.39
N LYS A 641 -22.18 0.14 0.31
CA LYS A 641 -22.78 1.46 0.01
C LYS A 641 -22.39 2.50 1.05
N MET A 642 -22.40 2.13 2.33
CA MET A 642 -21.96 3.04 3.39
C MET A 642 -20.50 3.46 3.23
N ILE A 643 -19.61 2.54 2.84
CA ILE A 643 -18.21 2.87 2.53
C ILE A 643 -18.12 3.76 1.28
N ASP A 644 -18.88 3.45 0.23
CA ASP A 644 -18.89 4.22 -1.03
C ASP A 644 -19.38 5.67 -0.82
N GLU A 645 -20.28 5.89 0.15
CA GLU A 645 -20.75 7.21 0.56
C GLU A 645 -19.67 8.05 1.23
N LEU A 646 -18.76 7.43 2.00
CA LEU A 646 -17.65 8.13 2.65
C LEU A 646 -16.71 8.83 1.65
N TYR A 647 -16.55 8.29 0.43
CA TYR A 647 -15.74 8.94 -0.62
C TYR A 647 -16.31 10.30 -1.08
N LYS A 648 -17.57 10.61 -0.76
CA LYS A 648 -18.22 11.89 -1.08
C LYS A 648 -18.11 12.92 0.05
N THR A 649 -17.45 12.56 1.14
CA THR A 649 -17.34 13.39 2.34
C THR A 649 -16.03 14.17 2.36
N THR A 650 -15.76 14.86 3.46
CA THR A 650 -14.51 15.58 3.72
C THR A 650 -13.35 14.67 4.12
N LEU A 651 -13.58 13.37 4.32
CA LEU A 651 -12.51 12.41 4.62
C LEU A 651 -11.56 12.26 3.43
N SER A 652 -10.27 12.07 3.72
CA SER A 652 -9.28 11.86 2.66
C SER A 652 -9.52 10.53 1.94
N LYS A 653 -9.30 10.50 0.61
CA LYS A 653 -9.40 9.27 -0.18
C LYS A 653 -8.57 8.11 0.44
N PRO A 654 -7.30 8.29 0.83
CA PRO A 654 -6.52 7.23 1.48
C PRO A 654 -7.15 6.68 2.77
N THR A 655 -7.80 7.53 3.57
CA THR A 655 -8.49 7.12 4.80
C THR A 655 -9.65 6.15 4.50
N VAL A 656 -10.45 6.48 3.49
CA VAL A 656 -11.59 5.64 3.07
C VAL A 656 -11.10 4.38 2.34
N ASP A 657 -10.06 4.49 1.53
CA ASP A 657 -9.41 3.37 0.84
C ASP A 657 -8.96 2.28 1.81
N ASN A 658 -8.29 2.65 2.91
CA ASN A 658 -7.85 1.69 3.92
C ASN A 658 -9.03 0.95 4.58
N LEU A 659 -10.10 1.67 4.95
CA LEU A 659 -11.31 1.05 5.50
C LEU A 659 -11.98 0.10 4.49
N ASN A 660 -12.03 0.50 3.22
CA ASN A 660 -12.61 -0.31 2.15
C ASN A 660 -11.79 -1.58 1.89
N ILE A 661 -10.46 -1.47 1.92
CA ILE A 661 -9.55 -2.63 1.81
C ILE A 661 -9.79 -3.61 2.96
N GLU A 662 -9.84 -3.16 4.21
CA GLU A 662 -10.14 -4.03 5.36
C GLU A 662 -11.48 -4.75 5.21
N TYR A 663 -12.49 -4.04 4.72
CA TYR A 663 -13.77 -4.66 4.42
C TYR A 663 -13.68 -5.71 3.31
N GLN A 664 -12.97 -5.41 2.21
CA GLN A 664 -12.77 -6.38 1.13
C GLN A 664 -12.01 -7.62 1.62
N PHE A 665 -11.05 -7.47 2.53
CA PHE A 665 -10.38 -8.62 3.15
C PHE A 665 -11.33 -9.44 3.98
N LYS A 666 -12.19 -8.81 4.79
CA LYS A 666 -13.22 -9.56 5.52
C LYS A 666 -14.12 -10.36 4.58
N ILE A 667 -14.44 -9.83 3.39
CA ILE A 667 -15.17 -10.55 2.35
C ILE A 667 -14.37 -11.75 1.83
N ILE A 668 -13.09 -11.56 1.51
CA ILE A 668 -12.23 -12.63 1.01
C ILE A 668 -12.14 -13.77 2.02
N HIS A 669 -11.79 -13.49 3.27
CA HIS A 669 -11.66 -14.49 4.33
C HIS A 669 -12.95 -15.30 4.56
N HIS A 670 -14.12 -14.67 4.45
CA HIS A 670 -15.38 -15.38 4.59
C HIS A 670 -15.59 -16.45 3.50
N TYR A 671 -15.17 -16.16 2.26
CA TYR A 671 -15.34 -17.06 1.12
C TYR A 671 -14.13 -17.97 0.84
N ASP A 672 -12.99 -17.73 1.50
CA ASP A 672 -11.72 -18.42 1.25
C ASP A 672 -11.78 -19.93 1.54
N SER A 673 -12.66 -20.33 2.47
CA SER A 673 -12.89 -21.76 2.80
C SER A 673 -13.60 -22.57 1.69
N LEU A 674 -14.06 -21.92 0.61
CA LEU A 674 -14.82 -22.59 -0.44
C LEU A 674 -13.91 -23.29 -1.47
N PRO A 675 -14.25 -24.51 -1.94
CA PRO A 675 -13.44 -25.24 -2.92
C PRO A 675 -13.28 -24.55 -4.27
N THR A 676 -14.19 -23.62 -4.59
CA THR A 676 -14.23 -22.83 -5.82
C THR A 676 -14.34 -21.34 -5.47
N PRO A 677 -13.55 -20.46 -6.11
CA PRO A 677 -13.60 -19.02 -5.82
C PRO A 677 -15.00 -18.45 -6.03
N HIS A 678 -15.56 -17.84 -4.99
CA HIS A 678 -16.90 -17.24 -5.04
C HIS A 678 -16.89 -15.95 -5.89
N PRO A 679 -17.94 -15.63 -6.67
CA PRO A 679 -18.00 -14.39 -7.44
C PRO A 679 -17.77 -13.12 -6.61
N ASN A 680 -18.26 -13.09 -5.36
CA ASN A 680 -18.04 -11.96 -4.45
C ASN A 680 -16.57 -11.82 -4.04
N MET A 681 -15.86 -12.93 -3.86
CA MET A 681 -14.42 -12.93 -3.58
C MET A 681 -13.63 -12.35 -4.76
N ILE A 682 -13.97 -12.75 -5.99
CA ILE A 682 -13.36 -12.21 -7.22
C ILE A 682 -13.65 -10.70 -7.33
N SER A 683 -14.89 -10.27 -7.07
CA SER A 683 -15.27 -8.86 -7.08
C SER A 683 -14.50 -8.03 -6.06
N SER A 684 -14.29 -8.58 -4.85
CA SER A 684 -13.49 -7.95 -3.81
C SER A 684 -12.01 -7.82 -4.19
N LEU A 685 -11.42 -8.85 -4.79
CA LEU A 685 -10.05 -8.77 -5.33
C LEU A 685 -9.94 -7.66 -6.37
N GLU A 686 -10.87 -7.59 -7.34
CA GLU A 686 -10.87 -6.54 -8.36
C GLU A 686 -11.09 -5.13 -7.78
N LYS A 687 -11.85 -4.99 -6.69
CA LYS A 687 -11.95 -3.72 -5.97
C LYS A 687 -10.64 -3.32 -5.32
N ILE A 688 -9.97 -4.25 -4.63
CA ILE A 688 -8.66 -3.98 -4.03
C ILE A 688 -7.67 -3.53 -5.10
N LYS A 689 -7.64 -4.20 -6.27
CA LYS A 689 -6.78 -3.78 -7.41
C LYS A 689 -7.05 -2.35 -7.89
N LYS A 690 -8.29 -1.87 -7.82
CA LYS A 690 -8.66 -0.49 -8.20
C LYS A 690 -8.29 0.53 -7.14
N ILE A 691 -8.30 0.13 -5.87
CA ILE A 691 -7.97 1.00 -4.74
C ILE A 691 -6.46 1.14 -4.61
N VAL A 692 -5.74 0.03 -4.73
CA VAL A 692 -4.28 -0.04 -4.61
C VAL A 692 -3.65 0.54 -5.86
N ASN A 693 -3.20 1.78 -5.77
CA ASN A 693 -2.27 2.33 -6.75
C ASN A 693 -0.87 1.77 -6.45
N ILE A 694 -0.37 0.89 -7.31
CA ILE A 694 0.93 0.24 -7.17
C ILE A 694 2.07 1.27 -7.01
N ASN A 695 1.89 2.46 -7.58
CA ASN A 695 2.88 3.54 -7.54
C ASN A 695 2.95 4.28 -6.17
N ASP A 696 1.93 4.16 -5.31
CA ASP A 696 1.86 4.85 -4.02
C ASP A 696 2.10 3.91 -2.81
N ALA A 697 2.26 2.60 -3.06
CA ALA A 697 2.47 1.61 -2.01
C ALA A 697 3.92 1.65 -1.51
N ASN A 698 4.13 1.37 -0.22
CA ASN A 698 5.46 0.99 0.28
C ASN A 698 5.67 -0.53 0.10
N TRP A 699 6.93 -0.97 0.10
CA TRP A 699 7.27 -2.38 -0.12
C TRP A 699 6.60 -3.32 0.90
N GLN A 700 6.38 -2.89 2.15
CA GLN A 700 5.71 -3.71 3.17
C GLN A 700 4.26 -4.01 2.80
N SER A 701 3.53 -2.98 2.37
CA SER A 701 2.12 -3.09 1.97
C SER A 701 2.01 -3.93 0.70
N ALA A 702 2.92 -3.70 -0.25
CA ALA A 702 2.98 -4.47 -1.49
C ALA A 702 3.25 -5.96 -1.25
N LEU A 703 4.24 -6.29 -0.41
CA LEU A 703 4.57 -7.68 -0.08
C LEU A 703 3.42 -8.40 0.63
N LYS A 704 2.81 -7.76 1.64
CA LYS A 704 1.65 -8.31 2.35
C LYS A 704 0.47 -8.54 1.40
N LEU A 705 0.19 -7.57 0.55
CA LEU A 705 -0.87 -7.69 -0.43
C LEU A 705 -0.56 -8.79 -1.46
N ALA A 706 0.69 -8.91 -1.90
CA ALA A 706 1.13 -9.96 -2.80
C ALA A 706 0.90 -11.35 -2.22
N TYR A 707 1.09 -11.56 -0.91
CA TYR A 707 0.76 -12.83 -0.25
C TYR A 707 -0.72 -13.18 -0.31
N ILE A 708 -1.60 -12.20 -0.17
CA ILE A 708 -3.05 -12.43 -0.32
C ILE A 708 -3.35 -12.87 -1.76
N PHE A 709 -2.76 -12.20 -2.76
CA PHE A 709 -2.94 -12.61 -4.15
C PHE A 709 -2.27 -13.97 -4.47
N ILE A 710 -1.19 -14.33 -3.78
CA ILE A 710 -0.58 -15.68 -3.82
C ILE A 710 -1.57 -16.73 -3.33
N ASP A 711 -2.20 -16.52 -2.17
CA ASP A 711 -3.18 -17.45 -1.60
C ASP A 711 -4.37 -17.64 -2.55
N GLN A 712 -4.77 -16.54 -3.21
CA GLN A 712 -5.81 -16.55 -4.22
C GLN A 712 -5.36 -17.00 -5.61
N LYS A 713 -4.09 -17.43 -5.75
CA LYS A 713 -3.46 -17.94 -6.99
C LYS A 713 -3.41 -16.94 -8.15
N ASP A 714 -3.49 -15.64 -7.85
CA ASP A 714 -3.30 -14.55 -8.80
C ASP A 714 -1.82 -14.12 -8.79
N PHE A 715 -0.96 -15.02 -9.27
CA PHE A 715 0.48 -14.86 -9.20
C PHE A 715 0.98 -13.68 -10.04
N ASP A 716 0.37 -13.40 -11.18
CA ASP A 716 0.77 -12.27 -12.04
C ASP A 716 0.54 -10.93 -11.34
N PHE A 717 -0.58 -10.76 -10.62
CA PHE A 717 -0.80 -9.54 -9.86
C PHE A 717 0.13 -9.45 -8.64
N ALA A 718 0.36 -10.56 -7.94
CA ALA A 718 1.33 -10.61 -6.83
C ALA A 718 2.75 -10.23 -7.29
N ILE A 719 3.17 -10.69 -8.47
CA ILE A 719 4.44 -10.30 -9.12
C ILE A 719 4.46 -8.79 -9.37
N ASN A 720 3.45 -8.26 -10.06
CA ASN A 720 3.39 -6.85 -10.43
C ASN A 720 3.37 -5.91 -9.22
N LEU A 721 2.87 -6.36 -8.07
CA LEU A 721 2.90 -5.59 -6.82
C LEU A 721 4.31 -5.41 -6.27
N ILE A 722 5.16 -6.44 -6.32
CA ILE A 722 6.48 -6.41 -5.69
C ILE A 722 7.61 -6.04 -6.66
N GLU A 723 7.41 -6.20 -7.97
CA GLU A 723 8.40 -5.85 -9.01
C GLU A 723 9.00 -4.44 -8.87
N PRO A 724 8.22 -3.37 -8.62
CA PRO A 724 8.76 -2.02 -8.51
C PRO A 724 9.79 -1.84 -7.39
N PHE A 725 9.72 -2.66 -6.35
CA PHE A 725 10.56 -2.55 -5.16
C PHE A 725 11.86 -3.36 -5.25
N ILE A 726 12.02 -4.21 -6.27
CA ILE A 726 13.23 -5.02 -6.46
C ILE A 726 14.45 -4.15 -6.67
N ASP A 727 14.27 -2.97 -7.26
CA ASP A 727 15.34 -2.08 -7.69
C ASP A 727 15.79 -1.08 -6.63
N GLU A 728 15.07 -0.95 -5.52
CA GLU A 728 15.44 -0.06 -4.43
C GLU A 728 16.80 -0.43 -3.80
N ASP A 729 17.47 0.55 -3.20
CA ASP A 729 18.79 0.35 -2.58
C ASP A 729 18.71 -0.56 -1.35
N ASN A 730 17.61 -0.48 -0.59
CA ASN A 730 17.39 -1.26 0.63
C ASN A 730 16.12 -2.12 0.50
N VAL A 731 16.26 -3.30 -0.13
CA VAL A 731 15.15 -4.24 -0.30
C VAL A 731 15.17 -5.28 0.83
N PHE A 732 13.99 -5.56 1.38
CA PHE A 732 13.83 -6.63 2.35
C PHE A 732 14.04 -8.00 1.68
N ASP A 733 14.81 -8.88 2.32
CA ASP A 733 15.18 -10.18 1.76
C ASP A 733 13.95 -11.02 1.41
N GLU A 734 12.93 -11.01 2.29
CA GLU A 734 11.68 -11.74 2.09
C GLU A 734 10.96 -11.33 0.80
N LEU A 735 11.04 -10.05 0.39
CA LEU A 735 10.46 -9.58 -0.86
C LEU A 735 11.15 -10.22 -2.06
N LEU A 736 12.49 -10.25 -2.05
CA LEU A 736 13.27 -10.87 -3.13
C LEU A 736 13.02 -12.37 -3.24
N PHE A 737 13.04 -13.08 -2.11
CA PHE A 737 12.76 -14.52 -2.09
C PHE A 737 11.32 -14.84 -2.50
N THR A 738 10.36 -13.97 -2.19
CA THR A 738 8.96 -14.09 -2.62
C THR A 738 8.84 -13.92 -4.12
N TYR A 739 9.51 -12.91 -4.67
CA TYR A 739 9.57 -12.72 -6.12
C TYR A 739 10.15 -13.94 -6.83
N ILE A 740 11.28 -14.47 -6.34
CA ILE A 740 11.93 -15.65 -6.94
C ILE A 740 10.99 -16.86 -6.95
N GLY A 741 10.29 -17.13 -5.84
CA GLY A 741 9.27 -18.18 -5.77
C GLY A 741 8.15 -17.94 -6.79
N LEU A 742 7.58 -16.74 -6.80
CA LEU A 742 6.52 -16.32 -7.72
C LEU A 742 6.90 -16.50 -9.20
N CYS A 743 8.14 -16.19 -9.60
CA CYS A 743 8.59 -16.41 -10.97
C CYS A 743 8.51 -17.89 -11.40
N SER A 744 8.55 -18.85 -10.48
CA SER A 744 8.32 -20.27 -10.80
C SER A 744 6.87 -20.57 -11.19
N LYS A 745 5.90 -19.74 -10.75
CA LYS A 745 4.50 -19.75 -11.18
C LYS A 745 4.27 -18.93 -12.46
N ALA A 746 5.23 -18.11 -12.87
CA ALA A 746 5.19 -17.35 -14.11
C ALA A 746 6.44 -17.69 -14.96
N GLN A 747 6.52 -18.92 -15.48
CA GLN A 747 7.74 -19.47 -16.11
C GLN A 747 8.41 -18.56 -17.15
N HIS A 748 7.66 -17.71 -17.86
CA HIS A 748 8.20 -16.75 -18.82
C HIS A 748 9.11 -15.68 -18.17
N ARG A 749 8.92 -15.41 -16.87
CA ARG A 749 9.76 -14.49 -16.07
C ARG A 749 11.11 -15.09 -15.68
N LEU A 750 11.27 -16.42 -15.70
CA LEU A 750 12.55 -17.05 -15.29
C LEU A 750 13.72 -16.71 -16.23
N SER A 751 13.43 -16.31 -17.47
CA SER A 751 14.43 -15.86 -18.43
C SER A 751 14.72 -14.35 -18.38
N SER A 752 13.99 -13.57 -17.58
CA SER A 752 14.12 -12.11 -17.59
C SER A 752 15.42 -11.62 -16.95
N SER A 753 15.82 -10.41 -17.32
CA SER A 753 16.96 -9.71 -16.71
C SER A 753 16.66 -9.35 -15.25
N LEU A 754 15.40 -8.99 -14.96
CA LEU A 754 14.93 -8.71 -13.62
C LEU A 754 15.07 -9.93 -12.71
N PHE A 755 14.72 -11.13 -13.19
CA PHE A 755 14.91 -12.37 -12.42
C PHE A 755 16.39 -12.62 -12.09
N LEU A 756 17.29 -12.43 -13.05
CA LEU A 756 18.73 -12.51 -12.79
C LEU A 756 19.18 -11.48 -11.73
N LYS A 757 18.73 -10.23 -11.86
CA LYS A 757 19.04 -9.15 -10.90
C LYS A 757 18.56 -9.50 -9.49
N THR A 758 17.34 -10.01 -9.35
CA THR A 758 16.81 -10.46 -8.06
C THR A 758 17.62 -11.61 -7.48
N MET A 759 18.02 -12.60 -8.30
CA MET A 759 18.89 -13.70 -7.87
C MET A 759 20.25 -13.19 -7.38
N ILE A 760 20.83 -12.18 -8.05
CA ILE A 760 22.08 -11.53 -7.61
C ILE A 760 21.89 -10.84 -6.26
N LYS A 761 20.91 -9.94 -6.14
CA LYS A 761 20.62 -9.23 -4.89
C LYS A 761 20.32 -10.18 -3.72
N ALA A 762 19.52 -11.22 -3.95
CA ALA A 762 19.19 -12.22 -2.93
C ALA A 762 20.45 -12.95 -2.43
N SER A 763 21.40 -13.25 -3.32
CA SER A 763 22.66 -13.88 -2.95
C SER A 763 23.62 -12.96 -2.19
N GLU A 764 23.51 -11.65 -2.38
CA GLU A 764 24.29 -10.63 -1.66
C GLU A 764 23.72 -10.39 -0.26
N LEU A 765 22.39 -10.40 -0.10
CA LEU A 765 21.70 -10.23 1.18
C LEU A 765 21.79 -11.47 2.08
N ASP A 766 21.44 -12.64 1.55
CA ASP A 766 21.50 -13.90 2.30
C ASP A 766 21.97 -15.05 1.40
N LYS A 767 23.30 -15.17 1.32
CA LYS A 767 23.98 -16.22 0.57
C LYS A 767 23.53 -17.63 0.98
N ASP A 768 23.32 -17.87 2.27
CA ASP A 768 23.03 -19.20 2.79
C ASP A 768 21.61 -19.64 2.46
N ARG A 769 20.63 -18.75 2.62
CA ARG A 769 19.24 -18.97 2.16
C ARG A 769 19.20 -19.13 0.64
N PHE A 770 19.91 -18.27 -0.10
CA PHE A 770 20.01 -18.35 -1.56
C PHE A 770 20.52 -19.71 -2.04
N CYS A 771 21.66 -20.17 -1.52
CA CYS A 771 22.25 -21.43 -1.96
C CYS A 771 21.38 -22.64 -1.58
N LYS A 772 20.69 -22.60 -0.43
CA LYS A 772 19.77 -23.66 0.00
C LYS A 772 18.47 -23.68 -0.81
N MET A 773 18.03 -22.55 -1.36
CA MET A 773 16.71 -22.42 -2.00
C MET A 773 16.52 -23.30 -3.24
N VAL A 774 17.58 -23.58 -4.01
CA VAL A 774 17.47 -24.49 -5.16
C VAL A 774 17.56 -25.94 -4.68
N ASN A 775 16.40 -26.53 -4.36
CA ASN A 775 16.29 -27.88 -3.84
C ASN A 775 14.93 -28.52 -4.20
N PRO A 776 14.76 -29.84 -4.01
CA PRO A 776 13.52 -30.56 -4.33
C PRO A 776 12.25 -30.11 -3.59
N GLN A 777 12.35 -29.30 -2.54
CA GLN A 777 11.24 -28.79 -1.72
C GLN A 777 10.88 -27.32 -2.04
N GLN A 778 11.82 -26.55 -2.55
CA GLN A 778 11.69 -25.12 -2.83
C GLN A 778 11.84 -24.85 -4.34
N LEU A 779 12.81 -24.03 -4.76
CA LEU A 779 12.97 -23.63 -6.15
C LEU A 779 13.53 -24.77 -7.00
N ASN A 780 12.96 -24.95 -8.19
CA ASN A 780 13.36 -26.01 -9.10
C ASN A 780 14.74 -25.71 -9.73
N PHE A 781 15.56 -26.73 -10.01
CA PHE A 781 16.87 -26.49 -10.65
C PHE A 781 16.76 -26.10 -12.13
N GLN A 782 15.59 -26.32 -12.75
CA GLN A 782 15.35 -25.93 -14.14
C GLN A 782 15.30 -24.41 -14.34
N VAL A 783 15.33 -23.59 -13.28
CA VAL A 783 15.62 -22.14 -13.37
C VAL A 783 16.97 -21.86 -14.05
N PHE A 784 17.89 -22.84 -14.03
CA PHE A 784 19.18 -22.79 -14.74
C PHE A 784 19.07 -22.94 -16.25
N ASP A 785 17.86 -23.08 -16.81
CA ASP A 785 17.61 -22.75 -18.23
C ASP A 785 18.16 -21.36 -18.57
N ASN A 786 18.06 -20.42 -17.63
CA ASN A 786 18.72 -19.12 -17.70
C ASN A 786 20.21 -19.31 -17.37
N TYR A 787 21.06 -19.20 -18.39
CA TYR A 787 22.50 -19.47 -18.25
C TYR A 787 23.19 -18.47 -17.32
N ASP A 788 22.77 -17.20 -17.34
CA ASP A 788 23.34 -16.17 -16.47
C ASP A 788 23.03 -16.47 -14.99
N VAL A 789 21.80 -16.94 -14.70
CA VAL A 789 21.41 -17.38 -13.35
C VAL A 789 22.21 -18.60 -12.91
N LYS A 790 22.41 -19.57 -13.81
CA LYS A 790 23.21 -20.77 -13.53
C LYS A 790 24.65 -20.39 -13.20
N GLU A 791 25.28 -19.56 -14.04
CA GLU A 791 26.65 -19.11 -13.85
C GLU A 791 26.81 -18.40 -12.50
N HIS A 792 25.91 -17.48 -12.19
CA HIS A 792 25.91 -16.77 -10.91
C HIS A 792 25.73 -17.71 -9.72
N TYR A 793 24.71 -18.57 -9.74
CA TYR A 793 24.46 -19.55 -8.68
C TYR A 793 25.68 -20.45 -8.46
N CYS A 794 26.24 -21.01 -9.53
CA CYS A 794 27.42 -21.86 -9.47
C CYS A 794 28.66 -21.12 -8.96
N LYS A 795 28.82 -19.82 -9.26
CA LYS A 795 29.93 -19.01 -8.74
C LYS A 795 29.79 -18.76 -7.24
N VAL A 796 28.59 -18.41 -6.79
CA VAL A 796 28.32 -18.06 -5.39
C VAL A 796 28.30 -19.28 -4.48
N CYS A 797 27.66 -20.38 -4.93
CA CYS A 797 27.36 -21.55 -4.11
C CYS A 797 28.39 -22.69 -4.25
N LYS A 798 29.47 -22.51 -5.02
CA LYS A 798 30.58 -23.48 -5.11
C LYS A 798 31.19 -23.74 -3.72
N GLY A 799 31.12 -25.00 -3.27
CA GLY A 799 31.74 -25.46 -2.01
C GLY A 799 30.75 -25.84 -0.89
N LYS A 800 29.44 -25.91 -1.16
CA LYS A 800 28.43 -26.49 -0.28
C LYS A 800 27.65 -27.60 -0.98
#